data_AF-A0AAY4BUL6-F1
#
_entry.id   AF-A0AAY4BUL6-F1
#
_cell.length_a   1.000
_cell.length_b   1.000
_cell.length_c   1.000
_cell.angle_alpha   90.00
_cell.angle_beta   90.00
_cell.angle_gamma   90.00
#
_symmetry.space_group_name_H-M   'P 1'
#
loop_
_entity.id
_entity.type
_entity.pdbx_description
1 polymer ?
#
loop_
_entity_poly.entity_id
_entity_poly.type
_entity_poly.pdbx_seq_one_letter_code
_entity_poly.pdbx_strand_id
1 'polypeptide(L)'
;MRRGGGARKRAVPDGAARLGPLDGDIVSEVEGLFSKVRTYRRPPGAEWTLPDASVVLTDAPEPHPPLQQLKLSLNEVKNLLSDKDLDAWHQHTCSTHRAGTVTARLRAAAGAELCTQAWAKFYEVLATFPVLPQRALRAGELNSVHLCEAPGAFISALNHFLKTNVPHCDWSWVANTLNPYHEANGRGRAVADDRLIAHTLPWWFFGSDNTGDITLQKHLLQLQGFAGHMRRVDLVTADGSFDCQGDPGQQEALVAPLQLCEAVCALLLLGPGGSLVLKMFTLLEHSSVCLLYLLACCFRSLRVFKPATSKPGNSEVYLVCSRYHARDAARPLLSKLLRLYGPDMTRGGAVALFPRRCVPDSFLRQHEDVCRFFHDLQVATIRQNLALYGRVGPEERDWLQRLRDSTAHFYTERFQVQPLPRKHWLCRGGGASLTAAVGGARAWAPHRNQVGSFNQRKQLEGQRWWRRLAQGPYGELVEGHRHVPDGRGCLLSGPPDQYDLNAWFVLAGAALQKVCSSPFCDQGLLSLLNMALEERRTGVVPRTGVVPPAEDTVCAYCANEPADLVLTEFCSRDDVTSCLVLGGPALWGAPTSSPPPPPWLQFSPEPHPAVTDGSALHDASPAYQRELLRSVLSSLPRIPEGGALVVPVSSAFTRVTAGVVLSLHLCFGSISFCCPSPGPPAVLLCAGHAPAPPGLLGLLEAVLAEMGRLEREGGGQVLQFAPVEDLLKGALPVFLNTLNAAVARRRLHLLLQEREGGA
;
A
#
# COMPACT_ATOMS: atom_id res chain seq x y z
N MET A 1 50.61 -15.12 15.42
CA MET A 1 50.05 -14.27 16.49
C MET A 1 49.07 -13.27 15.89
N ARG A 2 47.77 -13.55 15.93
CA ARG A 2 46.70 -12.61 15.58
C ARG A 2 45.59 -12.78 16.61
N ARG A 3 45.26 -11.68 17.30
CA ARG A 3 44.28 -11.61 18.39
C ARG A 3 42.88 -11.83 17.82
N GLY A 4 42.18 -12.83 18.34
CA GLY A 4 40.76 -13.06 18.09
C GLY A 4 39.90 -12.10 18.91
N GLY A 5 39.05 -11.32 18.24
CA GLY A 5 37.95 -10.58 18.85
C GLY A 5 36.72 -11.48 18.92
N GLY A 6 36.44 -12.01 20.11
CA GLY A 6 35.29 -12.88 20.36
C GLY A 6 33.96 -12.14 20.19
N ALA A 7 33.08 -12.71 19.36
CA ALA A 7 31.67 -12.33 19.33
C ALA A 7 31.04 -12.64 20.70
N ARG A 8 30.52 -11.61 21.38
CA ARG A 8 29.66 -11.76 22.56
C ARG A 8 28.40 -12.53 22.15
N LYS A 9 28.40 -13.86 22.37
CA LYS A 9 27.18 -14.65 22.48
C LYS A 9 26.35 -14.05 23.61
N ARG A 10 25.25 -13.39 23.26
CA ARG A 10 24.22 -13.02 24.24
C ARG A 10 23.60 -14.35 24.69
N ALA A 11 23.92 -14.76 25.92
CA ALA A 11 23.33 -15.95 26.53
C ALA A 11 21.79 -15.80 26.51
N VAL A 12 21.12 -16.84 26.02
CA VAL A 12 19.68 -17.03 26.21
C VAL A 12 19.48 -17.15 27.72
N PRO A 13 18.58 -16.36 28.35
CA PRO A 13 18.25 -16.60 29.75
C PRO A 13 17.56 -17.95 29.83
N ASP A 14 18.25 -18.92 30.42
CA ASP A 14 17.69 -20.22 30.76
C ASP A 14 16.73 -19.99 31.93
N GLY A 15 15.44 -20.01 31.62
CA GLY A 15 14.40 -19.54 32.51
C GLY A 15 13.03 -19.83 31.94
N ALA A 16 12.73 -21.12 31.72
CA ALA A 16 11.34 -21.57 31.75
C ALA A 16 10.83 -21.39 33.18
N ALA A 17 10.48 -20.15 33.53
CA ALA A 17 9.72 -19.88 34.74
C ALA A 17 8.40 -20.63 34.60
N ARG A 18 8.28 -21.75 35.32
CA ARG A 18 6.99 -22.38 35.57
C ARG A 18 6.13 -21.29 36.18
N LEU A 19 5.14 -20.82 35.42
CA LEU A 19 4.08 -19.95 35.94
C LEU A 19 3.55 -20.65 37.20
N GLY A 20 3.55 -19.95 38.34
CA GLY A 20 2.88 -20.43 39.55
C GLY A 20 1.39 -20.70 39.26
N PRO A 21 0.63 -21.24 40.22
CA PRO A 21 -0.81 -21.44 40.06
C PRO A 21 -1.43 -20.13 39.56
N LEU A 22 -2.01 -20.16 38.36
CA LEU A 22 -2.63 -18.98 37.77
C LEU A 22 -3.79 -18.56 38.66
N ASP A 23 -3.85 -17.26 38.98
CA ASP A 23 -4.98 -16.64 39.65
C ASP A 23 -6.26 -16.94 38.87
N GLY A 24 -7.32 -17.39 39.56
CA GLY A 24 -8.58 -17.81 38.94
C GLY A 24 -9.21 -16.70 38.09
N ASP A 25 -9.01 -15.45 38.51
CA ASP A 25 -9.49 -14.26 37.80
C ASP A 25 -8.78 -14.07 36.46
N ILE A 26 -7.45 -14.30 36.41
CA ILE A 26 -6.66 -14.22 35.15
C ILE A 26 -7.14 -15.28 34.16
N VAL A 27 -7.38 -16.52 34.62
CA VAL A 27 -7.82 -17.62 33.75
C VAL A 27 -9.18 -17.29 33.13
N SER A 28 -10.16 -16.91 33.96
CA SER A 28 -11.50 -16.52 33.51
C SER A 28 -11.46 -15.39 32.49
N GLU A 29 -10.61 -14.38 32.74
CA GLU A 29 -10.44 -13.26 31.84
C GLU A 29 -9.83 -13.65 30.49
N VAL A 30 -8.80 -14.51 30.50
CA VAL A 30 -8.19 -15.05 29.27
C VAL A 30 -9.21 -15.85 28.47
N GLU A 31 -9.97 -16.73 29.09
CA GLU A 31 -11.01 -17.51 28.41
C GLU A 31 -12.09 -16.61 27.79
N GLY A 32 -12.48 -15.56 28.50
CA GLY A 32 -13.39 -14.51 28.00
C GLY A 32 -12.91 -13.87 26.70
N LEU A 33 -11.61 -13.69 26.50
CA LEU A 33 -11.06 -13.10 25.27
C LEU A 33 -11.30 -13.94 24.02
N PHE A 34 -11.35 -15.27 24.16
CA PHE A 34 -11.47 -16.20 23.02
C PHE A 34 -12.93 -16.67 22.78
N SER A 35 -13.90 -16.18 23.56
CA SER A 35 -15.31 -16.59 23.49
C SER A 35 -16.22 -15.60 22.74
N LYS A 36 -15.67 -14.53 22.16
CA LYS A 36 -16.41 -13.45 21.48
C LYS A 36 -16.95 -13.85 20.09
N VAL A 37 -17.89 -14.79 20.07
CA VAL A 37 -18.55 -15.28 18.87
C VAL A 37 -20.07 -15.22 18.99
N ARG A 38 -20.75 -14.89 17.89
CA ARG A 38 -22.20 -14.99 17.75
C ARG A 38 -22.55 -15.73 16.47
N THR A 39 -23.57 -16.58 16.52
CA THR A 39 -23.96 -17.45 15.39
C THR A 39 -25.40 -17.18 15.01
N TYR A 40 -25.65 -16.96 13.73
CA TYR A 40 -27.00 -16.89 13.20
C TYR A 40 -27.58 -18.31 13.08
N ARG A 41 -28.80 -18.50 13.59
CA ARG A 41 -29.51 -19.78 13.58
C ARG A 41 -30.82 -19.63 12.83
N ARG A 42 -30.97 -20.35 11.72
CA ARG A 42 -32.25 -20.38 10.98
C ARG A 42 -33.33 -20.98 11.89
N PRO A 43 -34.48 -20.29 12.10
CA PRO A 43 -35.58 -20.86 12.85
C PRO A 43 -36.14 -22.12 12.17
N PRO A 44 -36.58 -23.13 12.93
CA PRO A 44 -37.28 -24.28 12.37
C PRO A 44 -38.53 -23.83 11.59
N GLY A 45 -38.68 -24.28 10.35
CA GLY A 45 -39.85 -23.97 9.51
C GLY A 45 -39.87 -22.59 8.83
N ALA A 46 -38.94 -21.69 9.14
CA ALA A 46 -38.76 -20.43 8.40
C ALA A 46 -37.56 -20.56 7.47
N GLU A 47 -37.79 -20.66 6.17
CA GLU A 47 -36.70 -20.67 5.20
C GLU A 47 -36.25 -19.22 4.98
N TRP A 48 -35.10 -18.84 5.56
CA TRP A 48 -34.39 -17.65 5.10
C TRP A 48 -33.96 -17.89 3.66
N THR A 49 -34.70 -17.31 2.72
CA THR A 49 -34.51 -17.47 1.28
C THR A 49 -33.86 -16.23 0.68
N LEU A 50 -33.19 -16.45 -0.45
CA LEU A 50 -32.68 -15.35 -1.26
C LEU A 50 -33.87 -14.51 -1.79
N PRO A 51 -33.84 -13.18 -1.64
CA PRO A 51 -34.81 -12.31 -2.28
C PRO A 51 -34.78 -12.44 -3.80
N ASP A 52 -35.92 -12.19 -4.45
CA ASP A 52 -36.01 -12.20 -5.90
C ASP A 52 -35.10 -11.14 -6.53
N ALA A 53 -34.47 -11.45 -7.66
CA ALA A 53 -33.54 -10.53 -8.30
C ALA A 53 -34.22 -9.23 -8.78
N SER A 54 -35.54 -9.22 -9.02
CA SER A 54 -36.28 -8.02 -9.45
C SER A 54 -36.28 -6.91 -8.40
N VAL A 55 -36.34 -7.24 -7.11
CA VAL A 55 -36.44 -6.27 -6.00
C VAL A 55 -35.09 -5.77 -5.45
N VAL A 56 -33.99 -6.27 -6.01
CA VAL A 56 -32.63 -5.94 -5.58
C VAL A 56 -32.24 -4.57 -6.11
N LEU A 57 -31.66 -3.70 -5.28
CA LEU A 57 -31.22 -2.37 -5.69
C LEU A 57 -32.34 -1.51 -6.32
N THR A 58 -33.55 -1.57 -5.76
CA THR A 58 -34.71 -0.76 -6.22
C THR A 58 -35.13 0.31 -5.24
N ASP A 59 -34.98 0.06 -3.94
CA ASP A 59 -35.55 0.89 -2.87
C ASP A 59 -34.44 1.63 -2.12
N ALA A 60 -34.78 2.76 -1.50
CA ALA A 60 -33.86 3.47 -0.63
C ALA A 60 -33.54 2.63 0.64
N PRO A 61 -32.34 2.76 1.23
CA PRO A 61 -32.05 2.17 2.52
C PRO A 61 -33.01 2.64 3.61
N GLU A 62 -33.51 1.71 4.40
CA GLU A 62 -34.40 1.99 5.52
C GLU A 62 -33.64 1.73 6.83
N PRO A 63 -33.23 2.77 7.56
CA PRO A 63 -32.50 2.60 8.81
C PRO A 63 -33.37 1.88 9.84
N HIS A 64 -32.82 0.84 10.47
CA HIS A 64 -33.52 0.13 11.55
C HIS A 64 -33.33 0.87 12.88
N PRO A 65 -34.39 1.42 13.51
CA PRO A 65 -34.23 2.35 14.64
C PRO A 65 -33.42 1.81 15.82
N PRO A 66 -33.60 0.54 16.28
CA PRO A 66 -32.78 -0.03 17.36
C PRO A 66 -31.28 -0.04 17.05
N LEU A 67 -30.88 -0.31 15.80
CA LEU A 67 -29.47 -0.32 15.40
C LEU A 67 -28.90 1.09 15.32
N GLN A 68 -29.70 2.06 14.87
CA GLN A 68 -29.30 3.46 14.82
C GLN A 68 -29.10 4.05 16.22
N GLN A 69 -29.90 3.62 17.21
CA GLN A 69 -29.65 3.97 18.62
C GLN A 69 -28.32 3.43 19.12
N LEU A 70 -27.97 2.18 18.80
CA LEU A 70 -26.65 1.62 19.12
C LEU A 70 -25.52 2.40 18.43
N LYS A 71 -25.73 2.84 17.18
CA LYS A 71 -24.74 3.65 16.43
C LYS A 71 -24.49 4.98 17.14
N LEU A 72 -25.56 5.69 17.51
CA LEU A 72 -25.47 6.95 18.23
C LEU A 72 -24.73 6.77 19.57
N SER A 73 -25.12 5.79 20.37
CA SER A 73 -24.49 5.51 21.66
C SER A 73 -23.00 5.16 21.54
N LEU A 74 -22.63 4.33 20.56
CA LEU A 74 -21.23 4.00 20.33
C LEU A 74 -20.41 5.22 19.86
N ASN A 75 -20.98 6.05 18.99
CA ASN A 75 -20.30 7.24 18.50
C ASN A 75 -20.13 8.29 19.61
N GLU A 76 -21.10 8.44 20.52
CA GLU A 76 -20.93 9.27 21.72
C GLU A 76 -19.71 8.81 22.55
N VAL A 77 -19.56 7.50 22.78
CA VAL A 77 -18.43 6.95 23.53
C VAL A 77 -17.10 7.11 22.77
N LYS A 78 -17.09 6.91 21.44
CA LYS A 78 -15.91 7.15 20.60
C LYS A 78 -15.48 8.62 20.60
N ASN A 79 -16.43 9.55 20.63
CA ASN A 79 -16.15 10.99 20.64
C ASN A 79 -15.41 11.45 21.90
N LEU A 80 -15.48 10.69 23.02
CA LEU A 80 -14.66 10.93 24.21
C LEU A 80 -13.15 10.78 23.95
N LEU A 81 -12.77 10.19 22.81
CA LEU A 81 -11.38 9.99 22.39
C LEU A 81 -10.86 11.12 21.52
N SER A 82 -11.72 12.03 21.04
CA SER A 82 -11.37 13.03 20.01
C SER A 82 -10.27 14.01 20.43
N ASP A 83 -10.13 14.26 21.74
CA ASP A 83 -9.12 15.14 22.31
C ASP A 83 -7.86 14.41 22.81
N LYS A 84 -7.81 13.08 22.70
CA LYS A 84 -6.61 12.33 23.08
C LYS A 84 -5.56 12.43 21.99
N ASP A 85 -4.33 12.74 22.40
CA ASP A 85 -3.18 12.64 21.51
C ASP A 85 -3.07 11.20 20.97
N LEU A 86 -2.92 11.07 19.65
CA LEU A 86 -3.02 9.77 18.98
C LEU A 86 -1.90 8.83 19.41
N ASP A 87 -0.67 9.31 19.56
CA ASP A 87 0.47 8.48 19.91
C ASP A 87 0.44 8.06 21.38
N ALA A 88 0.14 8.99 22.29
CA ALA A 88 -0.03 8.68 23.70
C ALA A 88 -1.21 7.72 23.94
N TRP A 89 -2.34 7.93 23.28
CA TRP A 89 -3.49 7.03 23.34
C TRP A 89 -3.16 5.66 22.72
N HIS A 90 -2.42 5.63 21.61
CA HIS A 90 -1.99 4.40 20.99
C HIS A 90 -1.05 3.61 21.91
N GLN A 91 -0.07 4.27 22.52
CA GLN A 91 0.86 3.65 23.47
C GLN A 91 0.11 3.06 24.66
N HIS A 92 -0.84 3.81 25.23
CA HIS A 92 -1.71 3.33 26.32
C HIS A 92 -2.54 2.12 25.91
N THR A 93 -3.29 2.21 24.81
CA THR A 93 -4.12 1.07 24.36
C THR A 93 -3.29 -0.15 23.96
N CYS A 94 -2.04 0.04 23.51
CA CYS A 94 -1.09 -1.04 23.28
C CYS A 94 -0.60 -1.70 24.58
N SER A 95 -0.42 -0.95 25.67
CA SER A 95 0.01 -1.48 26.97
C SER A 95 -1.14 -2.13 27.76
N THR A 96 -2.38 -1.70 27.55
CA THR A 96 -3.57 -2.32 28.16
C THR A 96 -4.20 -3.45 27.32
N HIS A 97 -3.80 -3.62 26.06
CA HIS A 97 -4.32 -4.72 25.22
C HIS A 97 -3.90 -6.08 25.78
N ARG A 98 -4.88 -6.80 26.35
CA ARG A 98 -4.68 -8.11 27.00
C ARG A 98 -4.01 -9.16 26.10
N ALA A 99 -4.24 -9.13 24.78
CA ALA A 99 -3.57 -10.01 23.82
C ALA A 99 -2.34 -9.38 23.10
N GLY A 100 -1.85 -8.24 23.59
CA GLY A 100 -0.84 -7.42 22.91
C GLY A 100 0.53 -8.09 22.76
N THR A 101 0.87 -9.08 23.58
CA THR A 101 2.14 -9.83 23.55
C THR A 101 2.09 -11.10 22.68
N VAL A 102 0.91 -11.51 22.19
CA VAL A 102 0.72 -12.73 21.39
C VAL A 102 1.64 -12.74 20.16
N THR A 103 1.64 -11.66 19.37
CA THR A 103 2.46 -11.59 18.14
C THR A 103 3.96 -11.63 18.42
N ALA A 104 4.42 -11.04 19.53
CA ALA A 104 5.83 -11.11 19.94
C ALA A 104 6.22 -12.54 20.29
N ARG A 105 5.36 -13.25 21.05
CA ARG A 105 5.56 -14.67 21.39
C ARG A 105 5.56 -15.56 20.16
N LEU A 106 4.63 -15.36 19.22
CA LEU A 106 4.56 -16.14 17.98
C LEU A 106 5.82 -16.00 17.12
N ARG A 107 6.38 -14.79 17.00
CA ARG A 107 7.65 -14.58 16.30
C ARG A 107 8.81 -15.31 16.98
N ALA A 108 8.86 -15.28 18.31
CA ALA A 108 9.95 -15.87 19.09
C ALA A 108 9.86 -17.41 19.15
N ALA A 109 8.67 -17.95 19.42
CA ALA A 109 8.46 -19.38 19.69
C ALA A 109 8.12 -20.19 18.44
N ALA A 110 7.34 -19.63 17.51
CA ALA A 110 6.83 -20.37 16.34
C ALA A 110 7.59 -20.06 15.04
N GLY A 111 8.45 -19.03 15.01
CA GLY A 111 9.10 -18.61 13.76
C GLY A 111 8.09 -18.18 12.69
N ALA A 112 6.98 -17.55 13.11
CA ALA A 112 5.90 -17.14 12.22
C ALA A 112 6.37 -16.02 11.24
N GLU A 113 6.33 -16.32 9.94
CA GLU A 113 6.62 -15.39 8.86
C GLU A 113 5.55 -14.27 8.80
N LEU A 114 5.97 -13.03 8.52
CA LEU A 114 5.09 -11.86 8.41
C LEU A 114 4.03 -11.77 9.53
N CYS A 115 4.41 -12.17 10.75
CA CYS A 115 3.51 -12.28 11.88
C CYS A 115 3.05 -10.90 12.38
N THR A 116 2.02 -10.35 11.76
CA THR A 116 1.30 -9.14 12.19
C THR A 116 0.13 -9.51 13.12
N GLN A 117 -0.64 -8.51 13.58
CA GLN A 117 -1.90 -8.81 14.27
C GLN A 117 -2.89 -9.54 13.35
N ALA A 118 -2.91 -9.23 12.05
CA ALA A 118 -3.79 -9.91 11.08
C ALA A 118 -3.44 -11.40 10.96
N TRP A 119 -2.14 -11.76 10.99
CA TRP A 119 -1.69 -13.15 11.03
C TRP A 119 -2.31 -13.91 12.22
N ALA A 120 -2.24 -13.31 13.42
CA ALA A 120 -2.74 -13.94 14.64
C ALA A 120 -4.28 -14.04 14.66
N LYS A 121 -4.99 -13.05 14.11
CA LYS A 121 -6.45 -13.09 13.94
C LYS A 121 -6.85 -14.24 13.03
N PHE A 122 -6.17 -14.41 11.91
CA PHE A 122 -6.53 -15.45 10.94
C PHE A 122 -6.16 -16.85 11.41
N TYR A 123 -5.01 -17.02 12.06
CA TYR A 123 -4.67 -18.29 12.68
C TYR A 123 -5.69 -18.68 13.76
N GLU A 124 -6.17 -17.71 14.54
CA GLU A 124 -7.27 -17.90 15.50
C GLU A 124 -8.58 -18.33 14.81
N VAL A 125 -8.92 -17.75 13.65
CA VAL A 125 -10.06 -18.18 12.82
C VAL A 125 -9.89 -19.61 12.31
N LEU A 126 -8.72 -19.95 11.76
CA LEU A 126 -8.39 -21.27 11.21
C LEU A 126 -8.52 -22.38 12.28
N ALA A 127 -8.05 -22.10 13.50
CA ALA A 127 -8.06 -23.06 14.59
C ALA A 127 -9.41 -23.14 15.33
N THR A 128 -10.23 -22.09 15.27
CA THR A 128 -11.55 -22.04 15.96
C THR A 128 -12.69 -22.57 15.09
N PHE A 129 -12.60 -22.41 13.77
CA PHE A 129 -13.70 -22.68 12.85
C PHE A 129 -13.28 -23.66 11.76
N PRO A 130 -14.21 -24.53 11.29
CA PRO A 130 -13.95 -25.45 10.18
C PRO A 130 -14.01 -24.71 8.83
N VAL A 131 -13.16 -23.70 8.65
CA VAL A 131 -13.11 -22.88 7.43
C VAL A 131 -12.49 -23.64 6.27
N LEU A 132 -11.53 -24.53 6.54
CA LEU A 132 -10.94 -25.40 5.52
C LEU A 132 -11.87 -26.60 5.27
N PRO A 133 -12.43 -26.77 4.06
CA PRO A 133 -13.34 -27.87 3.79
C PRO A 133 -12.66 -29.23 3.99
N GLN A 134 -13.22 -30.10 4.85
CA GLN A 134 -12.62 -31.42 5.12
C GLN A 134 -12.40 -32.26 3.86
N ARG A 135 -13.26 -32.11 2.85
CA ARG A 135 -13.09 -32.80 1.56
C ARG A 135 -11.78 -32.41 0.87
N ALA A 136 -11.36 -31.15 0.99
CA ALA A 136 -10.16 -30.63 0.36
C ALA A 136 -8.93 -31.16 1.07
N LEU A 137 -8.96 -31.11 2.42
CA LEU A 137 -7.93 -31.70 3.26
C LEU A 137 -7.77 -33.21 3.04
N ARG A 138 -8.88 -33.96 2.88
CA ARG A 138 -8.83 -35.39 2.55
C ARG A 138 -8.32 -35.68 1.15
N ALA A 139 -8.62 -34.82 0.19
CA ALA A 139 -8.11 -34.95 -1.18
C ALA A 139 -6.64 -34.53 -1.32
N GLY A 140 -6.06 -33.88 -0.30
CA GLY A 140 -4.71 -33.35 -0.34
C GLY A 140 -4.54 -32.12 -1.24
N GLU A 141 -5.62 -31.49 -1.70
CA GLU A 141 -5.60 -30.32 -2.60
C GLU A 141 -6.49 -29.21 -2.03
N LEU A 142 -5.89 -28.05 -1.75
CA LEU A 142 -6.56 -26.85 -1.26
C LEU A 142 -6.25 -25.66 -2.17
N ASN A 143 -7.30 -24.93 -2.55
CA ASN A 143 -7.18 -23.73 -3.38
C ASN A 143 -7.82 -22.54 -2.66
N SER A 144 -7.08 -21.44 -2.50
CA SER A 144 -7.57 -20.22 -1.83
C SER A 144 -7.41 -18.96 -2.67
N VAL A 145 -8.33 -18.02 -2.47
CA VAL A 145 -8.23 -16.66 -3.03
C VAL A 145 -8.27 -15.64 -1.89
N HIS A 146 -7.35 -14.68 -1.90
CA HIS A 146 -7.21 -13.68 -0.84
C HIS A 146 -7.41 -12.28 -1.42
N LEU A 147 -8.51 -11.61 -1.04
CA LEU A 147 -8.89 -10.29 -1.53
C LEU A 147 -8.41 -9.19 -0.57
N CYS A 148 -7.92 -8.08 -1.13
CA CYS A 148 -7.36 -6.95 -0.40
C CYS A 148 -6.33 -7.36 0.67
N GLU A 149 -5.45 -8.30 0.30
CA GLU A 149 -4.70 -9.11 1.27
C GLU A 149 -3.39 -8.47 1.76
N ALA A 150 -2.93 -7.38 1.14
CA ALA A 150 -1.64 -6.78 1.50
C ALA A 150 -1.57 -6.46 3.01
N PRO A 151 -0.47 -6.82 3.70
CA PRO A 151 0.83 -7.24 3.14
C PRO A 151 0.98 -8.77 2.91
N GLY A 152 -0.07 -9.57 3.10
CA GLY A 152 0.00 -11.03 2.96
C GLY A 152 -0.05 -11.82 4.27
N ALA A 153 -0.62 -11.24 5.32
CA ALA A 153 -0.59 -11.83 6.65
C ALA A 153 -1.50 -13.07 6.78
N PHE A 154 -2.64 -13.12 6.11
CA PHE A 154 -3.51 -14.30 6.12
C PHE A 154 -2.91 -15.41 5.25
N ILE A 155 -2.30 -15.06 4.11
CA ILE A 155 -1.57 -16.03 3.27
C ILE A 155 -0.46 -16.71 4.09
N SER A 156 0.37 -15.92 4.78
CA SER A 156 1.46 -16.47 5.59
C SER A 156 0.96 -17.28 6.80
N ALA A 157 -0.15 -16.87 7.43
CA ALA A 157 -0.79 -17.65 8.48
C ALA A 157 -1.38 -18.98 7.96
N LEU A 158 -1.97 -18.98 6.76
CA LEU A 158 -2.47 -20.20 6.12
C LEU A 158 -1.33 -21.15 5.79
N ASN A 159 -0.25 -20.65 5.20
CA ASN A 159 0.95 -21.44 4.93
C ASN A 159 1.46 -22.13 6.20
N HIS A 160 1.60 -21.35 7.29
CA HIS A 160 2.05 -21.87 8.58
C HIS A 160 1.11 -22.96 9.07
N PHE A 161 -0.20 -22.68 9.11
CA PHE A 161 -1.20 -23.63 9.59
C PHE A 161 -1.18 -24.94 8.79
N LEU A 162 -1.09 -24.87 7.46
CA LEU A 162 -1.06 -26.06 6.61
C LEU A 162 0.22 -26.87 6.82
N LYS A 163 1.39 -26.22 6.86
CA LYS A 163 2.67 -26.91 7.04
C LYS A 163 2.81 -27.59 8.40
N THR A 164 2.16 -27.05 9.45
CA THR A 164 2.24 -27.62 10.79
C THR A 164 1.11 -28.60 11.13
N ASN A 165 -0.08 -28.45 10.52
CA ASN A 165 -1.26 -29.24 10.88
C ASN A 165 -1.74 -30.19 9.76
N VAL A 166 -1.33 -29.97 8.51
CA VAL A 166 -1.79 -30.74 7.34
C VAL A 166 -0.59 -31.08 6.42
N PRO A 167 0.31 -31.97 6.85
CA PRO A 167 1.63 -32.18 6.21
C PRO A 167 1.61 -32.72 4.76
N HIS A 168 0.44 -33.03 4.19
CA HIS A 168 0.26 -33.57 2.84
C HIS A 168 -0.82 -32.82 2.04
N CYS A 169 -0.83 -31.50 2.13
CA CYS A 169 -1.73 -30.65 1.35
C CYS A 169 -0.93 -29.85 0.31
N ASP A 170 -1.23 -30.10 -0.97
CA ASP A 170 -0.87 -29.21 -2.07
C ASP A 170 -1.77 -27.99 -2.01
N TRP A 171 -1.15 -26.82 -1.90
CA TRP A 171 -1.85 -25.56 -1.72
C TRP A 171 -1.51 -24.61 -2.86
N SER A 172 -2.54 -24.24 -3.62
CA SER A 172 -2.47 -23.16 -4.60
C SER A 172 -3.23 -21.96 -4.08
N TRP A 173 -2.69 -20.76 -4.32
CA TRP A 173 -3.33 -19.53 -3.91
C TRP A 173 -3.18 -18.44 -4.95
N VAL A 174 -4.16 -17.54 -4.96
CA VAL A 174 -4.15 -16.29 -5.71
C VAL A 174 -4.48 -15.17 -4.74
N ALA A 175 -3.86 -14.01 -4.90
CA ALA A 175 -4.18 -12.86 -4.08
C ALA A 175 -4.45 -11.62 -4.93
N ASN A 176 -5.21 -10.69 -4.39
CA ASN A 176 -5.43 -9.37 -4.93
C ASN A 176 -5.22 -8.32 -3.84
N THR A 177 -4.73 -7.16 -4.26
CA THR A 177 -4.63 -5.93 -3.47
C THR A 177 -4.44 -4.77 -4.45
N LEU A 178 -4.67 -3.53 -4.00
CA LEU A 178 -4.14 -2.36 -4.71
C LEU A 178 -2.64 -2.52 -4.90
N ASN A 179 -2.17 -2.37 -6.14
CA ASN A 179 -0.77 -2.54 -6.48
C ASN A 179 0.08 -1.45 -5.80
N PRO A 180 1.02 -1.80 -4.89
CA PRO A 180 1.85 -0.82 -4.20
C PRO A 180 2.85 -0.10 -5.11
N TYR A 181 3.05 -0.61 -6.33
CA TYR A 181 3.98 -0.05 -7.32
C TYR A 181 3.28 0.79 -8.39
N HIS A 182 1.94 0.83 -8.41
CA HIS A 182 1.19 1.63 -9.37
C HIS A 182 1.04 3.08 -8.88
N GLU A 183 1.55 4.01 -9.66
CA GLU A 183 1.79 5.41 -9.28
C GLU A 183 0.50 6.19 -8.98
N ALA A 184 -0.63 5.81 -9.58
CA ALA A 184 -1.94 6.38 -9.25
C ALA A 184 -2.48 5.95 -7.87
N ASN A 185 -1.98 4.85 -7.29
CA ASN A 185 -2.46 4.33 -6.01
C ASN A 185 -1.80 5.09 -4.86
N GLY A 186 -2.54 5.97 -4.18
CA GLY A 186 -2.02 6.65 -2.98
C GLY A 186 -1.80 5.70 -1.81
N ARG A 187 -0.76 5.93 -0.99
CA ARG A 187 -0.47 5.12 0.23
C ARG A 187 -1.53 5.22 1.34
N GLY A 188 -2.46 6.18 1.27
CA GLY A 188 -3.66 6.18 2.14
C GLY A 188 -4.64 5.03 1.80
N ARG A 189 -4.46 4.37 0.65
CA ARG A 189 -5.25 3.25 0.17
C ARG A 189 -4.45 1.95 0.03
N ALA A 190 -3.17 2.03 -0.35
CA ALA A 190 -2.29 0.86 -0.51
C ALA A 190 -1.35 0.63 0.69
N VAL A 191 -1.19 -0.62 1.12
CA VAL A 191 -0.29 -1.01 2.21
C VAL A 191 1.16 -0.98 1.71
N ALA A 192 2.05 -0.35 2.50
CA ALA A 192 3.45 -0.15 2.11
C ALA A 192 4.37 -1.37 2.30
N ASP A 193 4.01 -2.32 3.17
CA ASP A 193 4.80 -3.54 3.36
C ASP A 193 4.54 -4.53 2.21
N ASP A 194 5.52 -4.65 1.33
CA ASP A 194 5.45 -5.38 0.07
C ASP A 194 6.25 -6.69 0.09
N ARG A 195 6.79 -7.11 1.24
CA ARG A 195 7.73 -8.25 1.32
C ARG A 195 7.19 -9.53 0.69
N LEU A 196 5.96 -9.91 1.03
CA LEU A 196 5.38 -11.09 0.41
C LEU A 196 5.14 -10.85 -1.08
N ILE A 197 4.55 -9.69 -1.41
CA ILE A 197 4.18 -9.32 -2.78
C ILE A 197 5.39 -9.46 -3.69
N ALA A 198 6.47 -8.77 -3.38
CA ALA A 198 7.74 -8.81 -4.12
C ALA A 198 8.25 -10.23 -4.39
N HIS A 199 8.26 -11.11 -3.39
CA HIS A 199 8.76 -12.48 -3.53
C HIS A 199 7.77 -13.45 -4.19
N THR A 200 6.52 -13.03 -4.39
CA THR A 200 5.44 -13.88 -4.88
C THR A 200 4.61 -13.20 -5.97
N LEU A 201 5.19 -12.24 -6.71
CA LEU A 201 4.49 -11.44 -7.73
C LEU A 201 3.63 -12.26 -8.72
N PRO A 202 4.06 -13.44 -9.22
CA PRO A 202 3.24 -14.25 -10.13
C PRO A 202 1.89 -14.71 -9.56
N TRP A 203 1.71 -14.72 -8.24
CA TRP A 203 0.47 -15.11 -7.57
C TRP A 203 -0.45 -13.91 -7.22
N TRP A 204 -0.01 -12.68 -7.50
CA TRP A 204 -0.79 -11.46 -7.27
C TRP A 204 -1.49 -10.98 -8.54
N PHE A 205 -2.79 -10.79 -8.43
CA PHE A 205 -3.64 -10.27 -9.47
C PHE A 205 -3.86 -8.76 -9.28
N PHE A 206 -3.33 -7.97 -10.21
CA PHE A 206 -3.48 -6.51 -10.24
C PHE A 206 -4.43 -5.99 -11.33
N GLY A 207 -5.11 -6.89 -12.06
CA GLY A 207 -5.98 -6.51 -13.17
C GLY A 207 -5.21 -6.05 -14.42
N SER A 208 -5.93 -5.90 -15.53
CA SER A 208 -5.32 -5.52 -16.81
C SER A 208 -4.77 -4.08 -16.86
N ASP A 209 -5.21 -3.21 -15.95
CA ASP A 209 -4.64 -1.86 -15.81
C ASP A 209 -3.59 -1.76 -14.70
N ASN A 210 -3.27 -2.88 -14.04
CA ASN A 210 -2.27 -3.01 -13.00
C ASN A 210 -2.54 -2.16 -11.73
N THR A 211 -3.74 -1.61 -11.54
CA THR A 211 -4.13 -0.84 -10.34
C THR A 211 -4.42 -1.75 -9.14
N GLY A 212 -4.92 -2.97 -9.40
CA GLY A 212 -5.36 -3.90 -8.36
C GLY A 212 -6.69 -3.57 -7.70
N ASP A 213 -7.45 -2.60 -8.22
CA ASP A 213 -8.74 -2.20 -7.65
C ASP A 213 -9.82 -3.25 -7.92
N ILE A 214 -10.14 -4.05 -6.91
CA ILE A 214 -11.16 -5.12 -7.02
C ILE A 214 -12.58 -4.58 -7.14
N THR A 215 -12.82 -3.29 -6.92
CA THR A 215 -14.14 -2.68 -7.10
C THR A 215 -14.49 -2.48 -8.58
N LEU A 216 -13.54 -2.67 -9.50
CA LEU A 216 -13.81 -2.62 -10.93
C LEU A 216 -14.38 -3.94 -11.45
N GLN A 217 -15.54 -3.88 -12.12
CA GLN A 217 -16.21 -5.06 -12.68
C GLN A 217 -15.30 -5.88 -13.60
N LYS A 218 -14.50 -5.21 -14.45
CA LYS A 218 -13.53 -5.87 -15.33
C LYS A 218 -12.53 -6.73 -14.56
N HIS A 219 -12.09 -6.29 -13.38
CA HIS A 219 -11.11 -7.00 -12.55
C HIS A 219 -11.73 -8.22 -11.88
N LEU A 220 -12.98 -8.12 -11.44
CA LEU A 220 -13.71 -9.28 -10.94
C LEU A 220 -13.78 -10.41 -11.99
N LEU A 221 -14.12 -10.09 -13.24
CA LEU A 221 -14.20 -11.07 -14.33
C LEU A 221 -12.83 -11.64 -14.71
N GLN A 222 -11.81 -10.79 -14.77
CA GLN A 222 -10.43 -11.19 -15.04
C GLN A 222 -9.84 -12.06 -13.91
N LEU A 223 -10.16 -11.76 -12.64
CA LEU A 223 -9.73 -12.57 -11.50
C LEU A 223 -10.31 -13.99 -11.57
N GLN A 224 -11.55 -14.14 -12.04
CA GLN A 224 -12.14 -15.45 -12.29
C GLN A 224 -11.34 -16.25 -13.32
N GLY A 225 -10.90 -15.60 -14.41
CA GLY A 225 -10.03 -16.22 -15.40
C GLY A 225 -8.64 -16.55 -14.84
N PHE A 226 -8.05 -15.64 -14.07
CA PHE A 226 -6.75 -15.82 -13.43
C PHE A 226 -6.73 -16.99 -12.44
N ALA A 227 -7.80 -17.14 -11.65
CA ALA A 227 -8.00 -18.29 -10.75
C ALA A 227 -8.48 -19.56 -11.48
N GLY A 228 -8.71 -19.51 -12.80
CA GLY A 228 -9.27 -20.62 -13.58
C GLY A 228 -8.40 -21.87 -13.67
N HIS A 229 -7.11 -21.76 -13.34
CA HIS A 229 -6.20 -22.90 -13.20
C HIS A 229 -6.53 -23.77 -11.97
N MET A 230 -7.29 -23.25 -11.00
CA MET A 230 -7.75 -23.99 -9.83
C MET A 230 -9.00 -24.80 -10.20
N ARG A 231 -9.01 -26.10 -9.87
CA ARG A 231 -10.18 -26.98 -10.10
C ARG A 231 -11.46 -26.49 -9.42
N ARG A 232 -11.30 -25.86 -8.25
CA ARG A 232 -12.34 -25.22 -7.43
C ARG A 232 -11.67 -24.30 -6.43
N VAL A 233 -12.34 -23.23 -6.00
CA VAL A 233 -11.89 -22.41 -4.87
C VAL A 233 -12.56 -22.91 -3.58
N ASP A 234 -11.75 -23.29 -2.58
CA ASP A 234 -12.23 -23.86 -1.32
C ASP A 234 -12.32 -22.82 -0.19
N LEU A 235 -11.52 -21.76 -0.26
CA LEU A 235 -11.50 -20.67 0.70
C LEU A 235 -11.34 -19.32 0.00
N VAL A 236 -12.17 -18.35 0.37
CA VAL A 236 -11.94 -16.93 0.05
C VAL A 236 -11.75 -16.16 1.35
N THR A 237 -10.71 -15.34 1.43
CA THR A 237 -10.55 -14.35 2.50
C THR A 237 -10.64 -12.94 1.95
N ALA A 238 -11.13 -12.02 2.76
CA ALA A 238 -11.26 -10.61 2.42
C ALA A 238 -10.96 -9.78 3.68
N ASP A 239 -9.83 -9.06 3.68
CA ASP A 239 -9.39 -8.22 4.81
C ASP A 239 -9.33 -6.73 4.42
N GLY A 240 -10.08 -6.34 3.38
CA GLY A 240 -10.09 -5.01 2.80
C GLY A 240 -10.66 -3.92 3.70
N SER A 241 -9.99 -2.77 3.68
CA SER A 241 -10.45 -1.52 4.26
C SER A 241 -9.63 -0.38 3.65
N PHE A 242 -10.14 0.84 3.79
CA PHE A 242 -9.38 2.05 3.52
C PHE A 242 -9.31 2.92 4.77
N ASP A 243 -8.52 4.00 4.71
CA ASP A 243 -8.38 4.94 5.82
C ASP A 243 -9.68 5.74 6.04
N CYS A 244 -10.33 5.51 7.17
CA CYS A 244 -11.55 6.22 7.60
C CYS A 244 -11.27 7.17 8.78
N GLN A 245 -10.02 7.55 9.05
CA GLN A 245 -9.69 8.37 10.22
C GLN A 245 -10.24 9.80 10.17
N GLY A 246 -10.58 10.32 8.98
CA GLY A 246 -11.27 11.61 8.83
C GLY A 246 -12.74 11.59 9.27
N ASP A 247 -13.40 10.43 9.19
CA ASP A 247 -14.75 10.22 9.72
C ASP A 247 -14.92 8.80 10.31
N PRO A 248 -14.37 8.55 11.50
CA PRO A 248 -14.42 7.23 12.13
C PRO A 248 -15.84 6.82 12.56
N GLY A 249 -16.77 7.79 12.66
CA GLY A 249 -18.17 7.55 12.99
C GLY A 249 -18.99 6.97 11.83
N GLN A 250 -18.52 7.15 10.60
CA GLN A 250 -19.14 6.64 9.36
C GLN A 250 -18.37 5.49 8.71
N GLN A 251 -17.39 4.91 9.40
CA GLN A 251 -16.53 3.84 8.86
C GLN A 251 -17.33 2.71 8.18
N GLU A 252 -18.43 2.26 8.78
CA GLU A 252 -19.27 1.19 8.21
C GLU A 252 -19.88 1.59 6.86
N ALA A 253 -20.52 2.77 6.79
CA ALA A 253 -21.15 3.25 5.57
C ALA A 253 -20.12 3.49 4.46
N LEU A 254 -18.95 4.04 4.82
CA LEU A 254 -17.87 4.28 3.87
C LEU A 254 -17.37 2.96 3.28
N VAL A 255 -17.05 1.95 4.10
CA VAL A 255 -16.42 0.70 3.63
C VAL A 255 -17.42 -0.28 2.99
N ALA A 256 -18.72 -0.10 3.18
CA ALA A 256 -19.77 -1.00 2.69
C ALA A 256 -19.70 -1.36 1.19
N PRO A 257 -19.40 -0.44 0.24
CA PRO A 257 -19.27 -0.80 -1.18
C PRO A 257 -18.13 -1.80 -1.43
N LEU A 258 -16.99 -1.64 -0.75
CA LEU A 258 -15.86 -2.57 -0.86
C LEU A 258 -16.23 -3.95 -0.30
N GLN A 259 -16.86 -4.00 0.88
CA GLN A 259 -17.30 -5.26 1.50
C GLN A 259 -18.32 -6.00 0.63
N LEU A 260 -19.23 -5.27 -0.02
CA LEU A 260 -20.16 -5.86 -0.98
C LEU A 260 -19.42 -6.40 -2.22
N CYS A 261 -18.44 -5.65 -2.75
CA CYS A 261 -17.57 -6.13 -3.83
C CYS A 261 -16.86 -7.43 -3.46
N GLU A 262 -16.22 -7.48 -2.29
CA GLU A 262 -15.51 -8.65 -1.78
C GLU A 262 -16.45 -9.85 -1.58
N ALA A 263 -17.65 -9.64 -1.06
CA ALA A 263 -18.64 -10.69 -0.89
C ALA A 263 -19.17 -11.24 -2.23
N VAL A 264 -19.46 -10.36 -3.20
CA VAL A 264 -19.89 -10.76 -4.55
C VAL A 264 -18.77 -11.54 -5.25
N CYS A 265 -17.53 -11.07 -5.13
CA CYS A 265 -16.35 -11.76 -5.64
C CYS A 265 -16.24 -13.17 -5.04
N ALA A 266 -16.36 -13.29 -3.71
CA ALA A 266 -16.32 -14.58 -3.03
C ALA A 266 -17.43 -15.54 -3.51
N LEU A 267 -18.67 -15.06 -3.63
CA LEU A 267 -19.80 -15.87 -4.09
C LEU A 267 -19.65 -16.36 -5.54
N LEU A 268 -18.95 -15.61 -6.39
CA LEU A 268 -18.66 -15.99 -7.77
C LEU A 268 -17.52 -17.00 -7.89
N LEU A 269 -16.49 -16.87 -7.05
CA LEU A 269 -15.29 -17.71 -7.09
C LEU A 269 -15.47 -19.03 -6.34
N LEU A 270 -16.17 -19.03 -5.20
CA LEU A 270 -16.26 -20.20 -4.32
C LEU A 270 -16.93 -21.40 -5.01
N GLY A 271 -16.28 -22.55 -4.88
CA GLY A 271 -16.88 -23.84 -5.19
C GLY A 271 -17.94 -24.23 -4.15
N PRO A 272 -18.89 -25.13 -4.49
CA PRO A 272 -19.85 -25.67 -3.53
C PRO A 272 -19.12 -26.20 -2.30
N GLY A 273 -19.58 -25.93 -1.09
CA GLY A 273 -18.95 -26.37 0.17
C GLY A 273 -17.78 -25.52 0.65
N GLY A 274 -17.33 -24.51 -0.09
CA GLY A 274 -16.26 -23.60 0.31
C GLY A 274 -16.64 -22.65 1.45
N SER A 275 -15.67 -21.87 1.92
CA SER A 275 -15.84 -20.92 3.03
C SER A 275 -15.39 -19.50 2.67
N LEU A 276 -16.01 -18.51 3.31
CA LEU A 276 -15.62 -17.10 3.23
C LEU A 276 -15.28 -16.58 4.63
N VAL A 277 -14.13 -15.91 4.74
CA VAL A 277 -13.77 -15.08 5.90
C VAL A 277 -13.72 -13.63 5.46
N LEU A 278 -14.65 -12.81 5.92
CA LEU A 278 -14.81 -11.41 5.50
C LEU A 278 -14.68 -10.48 6.70
N LYS A 279 -13.79 -9.50 6.62
CA LYS A 279 -13.67 -8.44 7.61
C LYS A 279 -14.83 -7.46 7.52
N MET A 280 -15.41 -7.15 8.66
CA MET A 280 -16.44 -6.13 8.84
C MET A 280 -16.07 -5.19 9.99
N PHE A 281 -16.84 -4.13 10.16
CA PHE A 281 -16.72 -3.20 11.28
C PHE A 281 -17.95 -3.29 12.17
N THR A 282 -18.58 -2.15 12.49
CA THR A 282 -19.95 -2.20 13.00
C THR A 282 -20.87 -2.83 11.97
N LEU A 283 -22.02 -3.29 12.44
CA LEU A 283 -23.04 -3.99 11.66
C LEU A 283 -24.40 -3.32 11.90
N LEU A 284 -24.44 -1.99 11.93
CA LEU A 284 -25.59 -1.20 12.38
C LEU A 284 -26.36 -0.56 11.22
N GLU A 285 -25.76 -0.55 10.03
CA GLU A 285 -26.34 0.00 8.81
C GLU A 285 -27.18 -1.01 8.05
N HIS A 286 -28.17 -0.50 7.30
CA HIS A 286 -29.02 -1.32 6.45
C HIS A 286 -28.23 -2.08 5.37
N SER A 287 -27.13 -1.51 4.89
CA SER A 287 -26.21 -2.19 3.95
C SER A 287 -25.61 -3.46 4.56
N SER A 288 -25.13 -3.39 5.81
CA SER A 288 -24.62 -4.53 6.57
C SER A 288 -25.70 -5.56 6.85
N VAL A 289 -26.90 -5.13 7.27
CA VAL A 289 -28.06 -6.02 7.46
C VAL A 289 -28.33 -6.83 6.20
N CYS A 290 -28.41 -6.16 5.04
CA CYS A 290 -28.67 -6.83 3.76
C CYS A 290 -27.53 -7.80 3.38
N LEU A 291 -26.28 -7.39 3.56
CA LEU A 291 -25.12 -8.22 3.24
C LEU A 291 -25.08 -9.48 4.12
N LEU A 292 -25.28 -9.35 5.43
CA LEU A 292 -25.32 -10.50 6.33
C LEU A 292 -26.51 -11.41 6.03
N TYR A 293 -27.66 -10.86 5.64
CA TYR A 293 -28.81 -11.66 5.22
C TYR A 293 -28.50 -12.47 3.94
N LEU A 294 -27.90 -11.84 2.92
CA LEU A 294 -27.42 -12.51 1.72
C LEU A 294 -26.49 -13.69 2.07
N LEU A 295 -25.49 -13.45 2.92
CA LEU A 295 -24.54 -14.48 3.34
C LEU A 295 -25.21 -15.57 4.19
N ALA A 296 -26.17 -15.22 5.03
CA ALA A 296 -26.94 -16.17 5.82
C ALA A 296 -27.79 -17.10 4.94
N CYS A 297 -28.29 -16.61 3.81
CA CYS A 297 -28.98 -17.41 2.80
C CYS A 297 -28.01 -18.29 1.99
N CYS A 298 -26.82 -17.78 1.66
CA CYS A 298 -25.84 -18.46 0.81
C CYS A 298 -25.02 -19.57 1.49
N PHE A 299 -24.81 -19.47 2.81
CA PHE A 299 -23.96 -20.39 3.56
C PHE A 299 -24.75 -21.17 4.61
N ARG A 300 -24.28 -22.39 4.93
CA ARG A 300 -24.92 -23.23 5.96
C ARG A 300 -24.72 -22.67 7.37
N SER A 301 -23.62 -21.99 7.60
CA SER A 301 -23.26 -21.38 8.88
C SER A 301 -22.70 -19.99 8.65
N LEU A 302 -23.27 -19.00 9.35
CA LEU A 302 -22.77 -17.63 9.43
C LEU A 302 -22.50 -17.30 10.90
N ARG A 303 -21.27 -16.85 11.18
CA ARG A 303 -20.84 -16.44 12.52
C ARG A 303 -20.17 -15.07 12.46
N VAL A 304 -20.38 -14.25 13.48
CA VAL A 304 -19.65 -13.01 13.70
C VAL A 304 -18.66 -13.25 14.83
N PHE A 305 -17.41 -12.93 14.59
CA PHE A 305 -16.30 -13.24 15.49
C PHE A 305 -15.42 -12.02 15.71
N LYS A 306 -15.08 -11.72 16.97
CA LYS A 306 -14.06 -10.73 17.32
C LYS A 306 -12.85 -11.43 17.94
N PRO A 307 -11.79 -11.74 17.15
CA PRO A 307 -10.60 -12.40 17.65
C PRO A 307 -10.04 -11.73 18.91
N ALA A 308 -9.47 -12.49 19.83
CA ALA A 308 -8.78 -11.97 21.03
C ALA A 308 -7.65 -11.01 20.66
N THR A 309 -6.97 -11.32 19.56
CA THR A 309 -5.82 -10.59 19.02
C THR A 309 -6.21 -9.31 18.25
N SER A 310 -7.49 -9.09 17.96
CA SER A 310 -7.98 -7.80 17.46
C SER A 310 -8.07 -6.78 18.58
N LYS A 311 -7.80 -5.51 18.27
CA LYS A 311 -7.84 -4.42 19.27
C LYS A 311 -9.26 -4.32 19.84
N PRO A 312 -9.46 -4.45 21.15
CA PRO A 312 -10.81 -4.60 21.69
C PRO A 312 -11.65 -3.32 21.59
N GLY A 313 -11.02 -2.13 21.59
CA GLY A 313 -11.71 -0.85 21.44
C GLY A 313 -12.07 -0.45 20.01
N ASN A 314 -11.67 -1.21 18.99
CA ASN A 314 -12.06 -0.96 17.60
C ASN A 314 -13.37 -1.66 17.24
N SER A 315 -13.97 -1.27 16.11
CA SER A 315 -15.21 -1.88 15.62
C SER A 315 -14.97 -3.11 14.75
N GLU A 316 -13.73 -3.56 14.54
CA GLU A 316 -13.42 -4.68 13.66
C GLU A 316 -13.96 -6.01 14.22
N VAL A 317 -14.65 -6.75 13.34
CA VAL A 317 -15.14 -8.11 13.52
C VAL A 317 -14.97 -8.89 12.20
N TYR A 318 -15.10 -10.21 12.24
CA TYR A 318 -15.03 -11.07 11.05
C TYR A 318 -16.31 -11.88 10.90
N LEU A 319 -16.83 -11.93 9.68
CA LEU A 319 -17.84 -12.90 9.28
C LEU A 319 -17.14 -14.19 8.86
N VAL A 320 -17.48 -15.28 9.53
CA VAL A 320 -17.01 -16.63 9.19
C VAL A 320 -18.19 -17.39 8.59
N CYS A 321 -18.18 -17.49 7.27
CA CYS A 321 -19.21 -18.17 6.49
C CYS A 321 -18.67 -19.54 6.04
N SER A 322 -19.38 -20.61 6.37
CA SER A 322 -18.90 -21.97 6.05
C SER A 322 -19.95 -22.78 5.29
N ARG A 323 -19.46 -23.64 4.38
CA ARG A 323 -20.25 -24.52 3.53
C ARG A 323 -21.20 -23.74 2.62
N TYR A 324 -20.63 -23.08 1.63
CA TYR A 324 -21.37 -22.44 0.55
C TYR A 324 -22.30 -23.44 -0.15
N HIS A 325 -23.59 -23.16 -0.27
CA HIS A 325 -24.55 -24.13 -0.83
C HIS A 325 -25.51 -23.54 -1.86
N ALA A 326 -25.67 -22.22 -1.91
CA ALA A 326 -26.67 -21.57 -2.76
C ALA A 326 -26.13 -21.14 -4.14
N ARG A 327 -25.12 -21.82 -4.70
CA ARG A 327 -24.47 -21.38 -5.95
C ARG A 327 -25.45 -21.20 -7.10
N ASP A 328 -26.30 -22.19 -7.33
CA ASP A 328 -27.28 -22.15 -8.42
C ASP A 328 -28.43 -21.19 -8.10
N ALA A 329 -28.93 -21.21 -6.86
CA ALA A 329 -30.02 -20.34 -6.41
C ALA A 329 -29.63 -18.84 -6.42
N ALA A 330 -28.37 -18.52 -6.14
CA ALA A 330 -27.87 -17.14 -6.15
C ALA A 330 -27.56 -16.61 -7.56
N ARG A 331 -27.54 -17.47 -8.60
CA ARG A 331 -27.12 -17.09 -9.95
C ARG A 331 -27.92 -15.91 -10.55
N PRO A 332 -29.26 -15.83 -10.45
CA PRO A 332 -30.02 -14.69 -10.97
C PRO A 332 -29.66 -13.38 -10.26
N LEU A 333 -29.51 -13.43 -8.93
CA LEU A 333 -29.09 -12.30 -8.11
C LEU A 333 -27.68 -11.84 -8.47
N LEU A 334 -26.71 -12.78 -8.50
CA LEU A 334 -25.33 -12.49 -8.85
C LEU A 334 -25.20 -11.90 -10.25
N SER A 335 -26.02 -12.35 -11.21
CA SER A 335 -26.05 -11.78 -12.57
C SER A 335 -26.49 -10.31 -12.58
N LYS A 336 -27.43 -9.93 -11.71
CA LYS A 336 -27.84 -8.52 -11.55
C LYS A 336 -26.76 -7.70 -10.83
N LEU A 337 -26.19 -8.23 -9.76
CA LEU A 337 -25.12 -7.57 -9.00
C LEU A 337 -23.86 -7.37 -9.85
N LEU A 338 -23.51 -8.35 -10.68
CA LEU A 338 -22.43 -8.25 -11.66
C LEU A 338 -22.64 -7.03 -12.57
N ARG A 339 -23.82 -6.85 -13.18
CA ARG A 339 -24.10 -5.71 -14.07
C ARG A 339 -23.99 -4.34 -13.40
N LEU A 340 -24.20 -4.29 -12.08
CA LEU A 340 -24.17 -3.06 -11.29
C LEU A 340 -22.89 -2.92 -10.46
N TYR A 341 -21.94 -3.86 -10.62
CA TYR A 341 -20.74 -3.97 -9.81
C TYR A 341 -19.86 -2.72 -9.91
N GLY A 342 -19.46 -2.20 -8.78
CA GLY A 342 -18.72 -0.94 -8.69
C GLY A 342 -18.84 -0.28 -7.32
N PRO A 343 -18.08 0.81 -7.10
CA PRO A 343 -18.23 1.66 -5.91
C PRO A 343 -19.64 2.27 -5.83
N ASP A 344 -20.30 2.43 -6.97
CA ASP A 344 -21.67 2.94 -7.08
C ASP A 344 -22.74 1.83 -7.02
N MET A 345 -22.40 0.59 -6.63
CA MET A 345 -23.40 -0.48 -6.44
C MET A 345 -24.55 -0.05 -5.55
N THR A 346 -24.28 0.80 -4.56
CA THR A 346 -25.28 1.40 -3.67
C THR A 346 -25.59 2.87 -4.02
N ARG A 347 -25.17 3.38 -5.19
CA ARG A 347 -25.25 4.79 -5.63
C ARG A 347 -24.96 5.77 -4.49
N GLY A 348 -23.81 5.62 -3.83
CA GLY A 348 -23.44 6.47 -2.68
C GLY A 348 -24.35 6.32 -1.45
N GLY A 349 -24.98 5.15 -1.27
CA GLY A 349 -25.97 4.90 -0.23
C GLY A 349 -27.40 5.30 -0.59
N ALA A 350 -27.68 5.69 -1.84
CA ALA A 350 -29.03 6.03 -2.28
C ALA A 350 -29.94 4.79 -2.48
N VAL A 351 -29.36 3.60 -2.61
CA VAL A 351 -30.11 2.37 -2.91
C VAL A 351 -29.66 1.21 -2.03
N ALA A 352 -30.63 0.45 -1.49
CA ALA A 352 -30.41 -0.72 -0.67
C ALA A 352 -30.22 -1.99 -1.49
N LEU A 353 -29.32 -2.89 -1.05
CA LEU A 353 -29.18 -4.22 -1.66
C LEU A 353 -30.52 -4.98 -1.65
N PHE A 354 -31.21 -4.98 -0.51
CA PHE A 354 -32.58 -5.48 -0.40
C PHE A 354 -33.47 -4.46 0.31
N PRO A 355 -34.76 -4.38 -0.06
CA PRO A 355 -35.72 -3.60 0.71
C PRO A 355 -35.97 -4.27 2.08
N ARG A 356 -36.32 -3.49 3.09
CA ARG A 356 -36.57 -3.96 4.47
C ARG A 356 -37.56 -5.13 4.54
N ARG A 357 -38.59 -5.13 3.69
CA ARG A 357 -39.60 -6.21 3.59
C ARG A 357 -39.04 -7.59 3.22
N CYS A 358 -37.87 -7.64 2.59
CA CYS A 358 -37.22 -8.89 2.21
C CYS A 358 -36.37 -9.51 3.33
N VAL A 359 -36.13 -8.78 4.42
CA VAL A 359 -35.36 -9.26 5.56
C VAL A 359 -36.34 -9.71 6.66
N PRO A 360 -36.42 -11.01 6.99
CA PRO A 360 -37.35 -11.51 7.99
C PRO A 360 -37.08 -10.97 9.40
N ASP A 361 -38.12 -10.73 10.19
CA ASP A 361 -37.98 -10.27 11.58
C ASP A 361 -37.28 -11.28 12.49
N SER A 362 -37.30 -12.57 12.13
CA SER A 362 -36.53 -13.60 12.83
C SER A 362 -35.02 -13.45 12.64
N PHE A 363 -34.59 -12.98 11.47
CA PHE A 363 -33.20 -12.63 11.20
C PHE A 363 -32.84 -11.32 11.91
N LEU A 364 -33.68 -10.29 11.78
CA LEU A 364 -33.41 -8.97 12.37
C LEU A 364 -33.28 -9.00 13.89
N ARG A 365 -34.14 -9.75 14.59
CA ARG A 365 -34.02 -9.90 16.05
C ARG A 365 -32.67 -10.52 16.45
N GLN A 366 -32.23 -11.57 15.74
CA GLN A 366 -30.89 -12.14 15.99
C GLN A 366 -29.78 -11.13 15.67
N HIS A 367 -29.94 -10.37 14.58
CA HIS A 367 -28.98 -9.36 14.19
C HIS A 367 -28.85 -8.25 15.25
N GLU A 368 -29.96 -7.75 15.80
CA GLU A 368 -29.96 -6.80 16.92
C GLU A 368 -29.21 -7.36 18.14
N ASP A 369 -29.46 -8.61 18.52
CA ASP A 369 -28.76 -9.25 19.65
C ASP A 369 -27.25 -9.39 19.40
N VAL A 370 -26.86 -9.73 18.18
CA VAL A 370 -25.45 -9.77 17.77
C VAL A 370 -24.82 -8.38 17.88
N CYS A 371 -25.49 -7.36 17.36
CA CYS A 371 -24.99 -5.99 17.36
C CYS A 371 -24.88 -5.42 18.78
N ARG A 372 -25.87 -5.66 19.64
CA ARG A 372 -25.83 -5.27 21.06
C ARG A 372 -24.66 -5.91 21.78
N PHE A 373 -24.41 -7.20 21.56
CA PHE A 373 -23.29 -7.89 22.18
C PHE A 373 -21.93 -7.27 21.84
N PHE A 374 -21.64 -6.99 20.57
CA PHE A 374 -20.36 -6.39 20.18
C PHE A 374 -20.27 -4.91 20.55
N HIS A 375 -21.40 -4.19 20.53
CA HIS A 375 -21.51 -2.83 21.05
C HIS A 375 -21.07 -2.77 22.52
N ASP A 376 -21.65 -3.61 23.38
CA ASP A 376 -21.40 -3.59 24.82
C ASP A 376 -19.94 -3.90 25.15
N LEU A 377 -19.34 -4.86 24.45
CA LEU A 377 -17.91 -5.17 24.57
C LEU A 377 -17.02 -3.98 24.19
N GLN A 378 -17.34 -3.28 23.09
CA GLN A 378 -16.55 -2.15 22.63
C GLN A 378 -16.68 -0.96 23.58
N VAL A 379 -17.90 -0.62 24.00
CA VAL A 379 -18.18 0.47 24.94
C VAL A 379 -17.48 0.21 26.27
N ALA A 380 -17.60 -0.99 26.83
CA ALA A 380 -16.92 -1.38 28.07
C ALA A 380 -15.40 -1.20 27.95
N THR A 381 -14.82 -1.64 26.83
CA THR A 381 -13.37 -1.51 26.61
C THR A 381 -12.91 -0.06 26.47
N ILE A 382 -13.65 0.79 25.74
CA ILE A 382 -13.30 2.20 25.60
C ILE A 382 -13.37 2.91 26.96
N ARG A 383 -14.44 2.67 27.73
CA ARG A 383 -14.62 3.24 29.08
C ARG A 383 -13.52 2.78 30.05
N GLN A 384 -13.18 1.49 30.03
CA GLN A 384 -12.07 0.96 30.85
C GLN A 384 -10.74 1.64 30.51
N ASN A 385 -10.42 1.76 29.21
CA ASN A 385 -9.19 2.43 28.80
C ASN A 385 -9.15 3.91 29.19
N LEU A 386 -10.28 4.61 29.09
CA LEU A 386 -10.40 6.00 29.54
C LEU A 386 -10.18 6.13 31.05
N ALA A 387 -10.73 5.21 31.85
CA ALA A 387 -10.55 5.20 33.29
C ALA A 387 -9.08 4.98 33.70
N LEU A 388 -8.38 4.11 32.98
CA LEU A 388 -6.98 3.77 33.20
C LEU A 388 -6.00 4.83 32.65
N TYR A 389 -6.42 5.66 31.70
CA TYR A 389 -5.52 6.59 31.00
C TYR A 389 -4.87 7.59 31.95
N GLY A 390 -3.54 7.54 32.05
CA GLY A 390 -2.74 8.38 32.97
C GLY A 390 -2.87 8.01 34.46
N ARG A 391 -3.56 6.91 34.80
CA ARG A 391 -3.88 6.52 36.18
C ARG A 391 -3.49 5.09 36.53
N VAL A 392 -2.76 4.39 35.66
CA VAL A 392 -2.33 3.01 35.92
C VAL A 392 -1.33 3.00 37.08
N GLY A 393 -1.64 2.28 38.16
CA GLY A 393 -0.73 2.06 39.29
C GLY A 393 0.29 0.94 39.03
N PRO A 394 1.30 0.75 39.91
CA PRO A 394 2.26 -0.35 39.79
C PRO A 394 1.60 -1.74 39.82
N GLU A 395 0.69 -1.98 40.77
CA GLU A 395 0.00 -3.27 40.92
C GLU A 395 -0.85 -3.62 39.69
N GLU A 396 -1.60 -2.65 39.17
CA GLU A 396 -2.40 -2.80 37.95
C GLU A 396 -1.51 -3.10 36.73
N ARG A 397 -0.33 -2.45 36.62
CA ARG A 397 0.64 -2.76 35.56
C ARG A 397 1.15 -4.19 35.66
N ASP A 398 1.50 -4.64 36.86
CA ASP A 398 2.00 -5.99 37.09
C ASP A 398 0.93 -7.04 36.79
N TRP A 399 -0.31 -6.78 37.21
CA TRP A 399 -1.46 -7.64 36.89
C TRP A 399 -1.72 -7.70 35.38
N LEU A 400 -1.77 -6.55 34.69
CA LEU A 400 -1.93 -6.49 33.22
C LEU A 400 -0.81 -7.24 32.51
N GLN A 401 0.43 -7.14 32.99
CA GLN A 401 1.57 -7.85 32.40
C GLN A 401 1.42 -9.37 32.57
N ARG A 402 1.08 -9.86 33.78
CA ARG A 402 0.78 -11.29 34.02
C ARG A 402 -0.35 -11.80 33.13
N LEU A 403 -1.41 -11.02 32.98
CA LEU A 403 -2.54 -11.35 32.13
C LEU A 403 -2.13 -11.44 30.65
N ARG A 404 -1.31 -10.51 30.17
CA ARG A 404 -0.80 -10.51 28.79
C ARG A 404 0.06 -11.73 28.51
N ASP A 405 0.96 -12.06 29.42
CA ASP A 405 1.83 -13.23 29.28
C ASP A 405 1.03 -14.54 29.32
N SER A 406 0.04 -14.62 30.21
CA SER A 406 -0.90 -15.74 30.28
C SER A 406 -1.73 -15.88 29.01
N THR A 407 -2.24 -14.75 28.47
CA THR A 407 -2.99 -14.73 27.20
C THR A 407 -2.13 -15.23 26.04
N ALA A 408 -0.86 -14.82 25.96
CA ALA A 408 0.05 -15.27 24.92
C ALA A 408 0.37 -16.77 25.03
N HIS A 409 0.55 -17.27 26.25
CA HIS A 409 0.75 -18.69 26.51
C HIS A 409 -0.48 -19.51 26.12
N PHE A 410 -1.65 -19.12 26.63
CA PHE A 410 -2.93 -19.74 26.33
C PHE A 410 -3.22 -19.77 24.84
N TYR A 411 -2.93 -18.69 24.10
CA TYR A 411 -3.07 -18.66 22.63
C TYR A 411 -2.24 -19.78 21.99
N THR A 412 -0.95 -19.88 22.33
CA THR A 412 -0.05 -20.86 21.72
C THR A 412 -0.44 -22.30 22.04
N GLU A 413 -0.92 -22.55 23.26
CA GLU A 413 -1.35 -23.88 23.70
C GLU A 413 -2.70 -24.27 23.12
N ARG A 414 -3.71 -23.39 23.25
CA ARG A 414 -5.08 -23.62 22.76
C ARG A 414 -5.11 -23.92 21.26
N PHE A 415 -4.31 -23.19 20.48
CA PHE A 415 -4.26 -23.36 19.03
C PHE A 415 -3.07 -24.20 18.55
N GLN A 416 -2.36 -24.84 19.49
CA GLN A 416 -1.26 -25.76 19.24
C GLN A 416 -0.24 -25.25 18.21
N VAL A 417 0.15 -23.97 18.31
CA VAL A 417 1.01 -23.33 17.32
C VAL A 417 2.41 -23.93 17.36
N GLN A 418 2.78 -24.68 16.33
CA GLN A 418 4.09 -25.32 16.23
C GLN A 418 5.13 -24.42 15.54
N PRO A 419 6.44 -24.60 15.83
CA PRO A 419 7.50 -23.93 15.10
C PRO A 419 7.53 -24.29 13.60
N LEU A 420 7.68 -23.29 12.74
CA LEU A 420 7.86 -23.46 11.30
C LEU A 420 9.31 -23.11 10.89
N PRO A 421 10.10 -24.08 10.39
CA PRO A 421 11.43 -23.80 9.87
C PRO A 421 11.41 -22.82 8.69
N ARG A 422 12.39 -21.90 8.63
CA ARG A 422 12.50 -20.87 7.57
C ARG A 422 12.49 -21.41 6.13
N LYS A 423 12.94 -22.66 5.92
CA LYS A 423 12.87 -23.31 4.60
C LYS A 423 11.45 -23.49 4.05
N HIS A 424 10.44 -23.38 4.92
CA HIS A 424 9.02 -23.47 4.58
C HIS A 424 8.32 -22.11 4.51
N TRP A 425 9.04 -21.01 4.73
CA TRP A 425 8.54 -19.66 4.50
C TRP A 425 8.29 -19.43 3.00
N LEU A 426 7.34 -18.55 2.70
CA LEU A 426 7.02 -18.17 1.32
C LEU A 426 8.10 -17.24 0.76
N CYS A 427 8.61 -16.31 1.57
CA CYS A 427 9.69 -15.38 1.20
C CYS A 427 11.06 -16.08 1.33
N ARG A 428 11.50 -16.74 0.26
CA ARG A 428 12.85 -17.33 0.19
C ARG A 428 13.86 -16.24 -0.21
N GLY A 429 14.63 -15.70 0.74
CA GLY A 429 15.70 -14.73 0.40
C GLY A 429 16.11 -13.69 1.44
N GLY A 430 15.45 -13.61 2.60
CA GLY A 430 15.78 -12.62 3.64
C GLY A 430 14.75 -11.49 3.69
N GLY A 431 14.39 -11.05 4.90
CA GLY A 431 13.17 -10.28 5.18
C GLY A 431 13.21 -8.78 4.89
N ALA A 432 13.94 -8.32 3.87
CA ALA A 432 13.97 -6.92 3.48
C ALA A 432 12.77 -6.60 2.56
N SER A 433 11.96 -5.62 2.94
CA SER A 433 10.98 -5.03 2.02
C SER A 433 11.74 -4.32 0.91
N LEU A 434 11.30 -4.51 -0.34
CA LEU A 434 11.95 -3.88 -1.49
C LEU A 434 11.76 -2.36 -1.43
N THR A 435 10.59 -1.88 -1.00
CA THR A 435 10.34 -0.44 -0.74
C THR A 435 10.99 0.08 0.55
N ALA A 436 11.14 -0.73 1.60
CA ALA A 436 11.81 -0.28 2.83
C ALA A 436 13.35 -0.31 2.74
N ALA A 437 13.94 -1.05 1.80
CA ALA A 437 15.37 -1.02 1.51
C ALA A 437 15.81 0.31 0.87
N VAL A 438 14.87 1.03 0.25
CA VAL A 438 15.10 2.31 -0.47
C VAL A 438 15.30 3.50 0.48
N GLY A 439 14.85 3.41 1.73
CA GLY A 439 15.13 4.38 2.78
C GLY A 439 15.96 3.73 3.86
N GLY A 440 17.16 4.24 4.15
CA GLY A 440 18.01 3.75 5.25
C GLY A 440 17.21 3.55 6.53
N ALA A 441 16.83 2.29 6.80
CA ALA A 441 15.82 1.89 7.79
C ALA A 441 16.30 1.98 9.24
N ARG A 442 17.23 2.89 9.54
CA ARG A 442 17.54 3.34 10.90
C ARG A 442 17.27 4.82 11.14
N ALA A 443 17.08 5.64 10.10
CA ALA A 443 16.87 7.08 10.29
C ALA A 443 15.40 7.52 10.12
N TRP A 444 14.59 6.78 9.35
CA TRP A 444 13.21 7.18 9.07
C TRP A 444 12.31 5.95 9.14
N ALA A 445 11.97 5.53 10.35
CA ALA A 445 10.78 4.70 10.56
C ALA A 445 9.58 5.43 9.92
N PRO A 446 8.56 4.73 9.41
CA PRO A 446 7.36 5.39 8.92
C PRO A 446 6.78 6.18 10.08
N HIS A 447 7.03 7.49 10.13
CA HIS A 447 6.28 8.37 10.99
C HIS A 447 4.83 8.15 10.57
N ARG A 448 3.99 7.73 11.51
CA ARG A 448 2.56 7.93 11.34
C ARG A 448 2.45 9.44 11.08
N ASN A 449 2.02 9.82 9.88
CA ASN A 449 1.90 11.21 9.43
C ASN A 449 0.82 11.99 10.21
N GLN A 450 0.53 11.59 11.44
CA GLN A 450 -0.58 12.04 12.25
C GLN A 450 -0.12 12.17 13.69
N VAL A 451 0.28 13.39 14.03
CA VAL A 451 0.60 13.81 15.40
C VAL A 451 -0.61 14.57 15.94
N GLY A 452 -0.83 14.54 17.26
CA GLY A 452 -1.89 15.29 17.91
C GLY A 452 -3.24 14.57 17.95
N SER A 453 -4.25 15.27 18.49
CA SER A 453 -5.61 14.75 18.65
C SER A 453 -6.43 14.79 17.35
N PHE A 454 -7.56 14.08 17.31
CA PHE A 454 -8.47 14.14 16.15
C PHE A 454 -8.95 15.57 15.89
N ASN A 455 -9.33 16.30 16.94
CA ASN A 455 -9.78 17.69 16.83
C ASN A 455 -8.67 18.61 16.32
N GLN A 456 -7.42 18.41 16.75
CA GLN A 456 -6.27 19.15 16.21
C GLN A 456 -6.06 18.83 14.72
N ARG A 457 -6.11 17.55 14.32
CA ARG A 457 -5.98 17.17 12.91
C ARG A 457 -7.08 17.75 12.03
N LYS A 458 -8.33 17.78 12.52
CA LYS A 458 -9.46 18.41 11.82
C LYS A 458 -9.25 19.93 11.64
N GLN A 459 -8.59 20.59 12.59
CA GLN A 459 -8.17 21.99 12.42
C GLN A 459 -7.01 22.15 11.41
N LEU A 460 -6.11 21.17 11.31
CA LEU A 460 -5.00 21.15 10.33
C LEU A 460 -5.45 20.78 8.91
N GLU A 461 -6.53 20.02 8.75
CA GLU A 461 -7.08 19.64 7.44
C GLU A 461 -7.44 20.87 6.59
N GLY A 462 -7.87 21.97 7.22
CA GLY A 462 -8.12 23.25 6.57
C GLY A 462 -6.88 24.15 6.35
N GLN A 463 -5.68 23.72 6.75
CA GLN A 463 -4.45 24.51 6.60
C GLN A 463 -3.73 24.20 5.29
N ARG A 464 -3.18 25.27 4.70
CA ARG A 464 -2.40 25.26 3.45
C ARG A 464 -1.07 24.52 3.59
N TRP A 465 -0.53 24.05 2.47
CA TRP A 465 0.64 23.14 2.43
C TRP A 465 1.87 23.64 3.21
N TRP A 466 2.18 24.94 3.19
CA TRP A 466 3.38 25.49 3.86
C TRP A 466 3.29 25.48 5.38
N ARG A 467 2.07 25.59 5.96
CA ARG A 467 1.91 25.45 7.41
C ARG A 467 2.16 24.01 7.83
N ARG A 468 1.76 23.05 6.98
CA ARG A 468 2.07 21.62 7.16
C ARG A 468 3.56 21.34 7.00
N LEU A 469 4.24 22.04 6.09
CA LEU A 469 5.70 21.94 5.94
C LEU A 469 6.43 22.45 7.20
N ALA A 470 6.09 23.66 7.67
CA ALA A 470 6.73 24.28 8.83
C ALA A 470 6.51 23.51 10.15
N GLN A 471 5.37 22.84 10.30
CA GLN A 471 5.06 22.01 11.46
C GLN A 471 5.48 20.54 11.29
N GLY A 472 5.91 20.16 10.08
CA GLY A 472 6.21 18.79 9.70
C GLY A 472 7.72 18.48 9.76
N PRO A 473 8.09 17.20 9.66
CA PRO A 473 9.49 16.76 9.75
C PRO A 473 10.34 17.17 8.53
N TYR A 474 9.72 17.73 7.49
CA TYR A 474 10.37 18.14 6.25
C TYR A 474 10.73 19.63 6.23
N GLY A 475 10.28 20.43 7.21
CA GLY A 475 10.52 21.88 7.26
C GLY A 475 12.01 22.22 7.20
N GLU A 476 12.79 21.75 8.18
CA GLU A 476 14.26 21.95 8.23
C GLU A 476 14.98 21.42 6.96
N LEU A 477 14.43 20.36 6.36
CA LEU A 477 15.01 19.71 5.19
C LEU A 477 14.71 20.46 3.87
N VAL A 478 13.63 21.24 3.81
CA VAL A 478 13.29 22.13 2.67
C VAL A 478 13.85 23.54 2.87
N GLU A 479 13.89 24.05 4.09
CA GLU A 479 14.43 25.37 4.43
C GLU A 479 15.97 25.37 4.58
N GLY A 480 16.59 24.21 4.78
CA GLY A 480 18.04 24.07 4.87
C GLY A 480 18.76 24.53 3.60
N HIS A 481 19.26 25.77 3.60
CA HIS A 481 20.08 26.35 2.53
C HIS A 481 21.34 25.49 2.31
N ARG A 482 21.50 24.93 1.10
CA ARG A 482 22.68 24.13 0.76
C ARG A 482 23.73 24.98 0.06
N HIS A 483 24.93 24.95 0.63
CA HIS A 483 26.17 25.43 0.01
C HIS A 483 26.85 24.37 -0.89
N VAL A 484 26.29 23.15 -1.00
CA VAL A 484 26.83 22.04 -1.79
C VAL A 484 25.76 21.51 -2.76
N PRO A 485 26.10 21.22 -4.03
CA PRO A 485 25.13 20.72 -5.01
C PRO A 485 24.60 19.35 -4.64
N ASP A 486 23.27 19.20 -4.62
CA ASP A 486 22.61 17.93 -4.34
C ASP A 486 22.98 16.86 -5.37
N GLY A 487 23.34 15.66 -4.90
CA GLY A 487 23.48 14.48 -5.75
C GLY A 487 24.89 14.15 -6.23
N ARG A 488 25.86 15.08 -6.18
CA ARG A 488 27.24 14.85 -6.70
C ARG A 488 28.00 13.72 -6.00
N GLY A 489 27.63 13.36 -4.77
CA GLY A 489 28.18 12.20 -4.03
C GLY A 489 27.38 10.90 -4.19
N CYS A 490 26.24 10.93 -4.90
CA CYS A 490 25.41 9.77 -5.15
C CYS A 490 25.80 9.16 -6.51
N LEU A 491 26.60 8.10 -6.45
CA LEU A 491 27.11 7.40 -7.63
C LEU A 491 26.43 6.04 -7.78
N LEU A 492 25.89 5.79 -8.96
CA LEU A 492 25.42 4.49 -9.40
C LEU A 492 26.49 3.87 -10.31
N SER A 493 27.34 3.01 -9.74
CA SER A 493 28.44 2.34 -10.46
C SER A 493 27.93 1.14 -11.25
N GLY A 494 28.25 1.09 -12.54
CA GLY A 494 27.87 0.03 -13.46
C GLY A 494 29.00 -0.33 -14.44
N PRO A 495 28.69 -1.00 -15.56
CA PRO A 495 27.42 -1.69 -15.79
C PRO A 495 27.26 -2.91 -14.84
N PRO A 496 26.04 -3.23 -14.38
CA PRO A 496 25.80 -4.38 -13.52
C PRO A 496 25.72 -5.69 -14.32
N ASP A 497 26.37 -6.75 -13.84
CA ASP A 497 26.41 -8.07 -14.53
C ASP A 497 25.09 -8.89 -14.49
N GLN A 498 23.98 -8.34 -13.95
CA GLN A 498 22.91 -9.16 -13.34
C GLN A 498 21.46 -8.84 -13.76
N TYR A 499 21.18 -8.61 -15.05
CA TYR A 499 19.80 -8.42 -15.53
C TYR A 499 19.46 -9.35 -16.70
N ASP A 500 18.28 -9.97 -16.66
CA ASP A 500 17.75 -10.81 -17.75
C ASP A 500 16.75 -9.99 -18.59
N LEU A 501 17.23 -9.44 -19.70
CA LEU A 501 16.41 -8.63 -20.60
C LEU A 501 15.26 -9.41 -21.26
N ASN A 502 15.31 -10.75 -21.26
CA ASN A 502 14.19 -11.56 -21.78
C ASN A 502 12.97 -11.53 -20.86
N ALA A 503 13.16 -11.17 -19.59
CA ALA A 503 12.07 -11.01 -18.63
C ALA A 503 11.38 -9.64 -18.73
N TRP A 504 11.92 -8.70 -19.52
CA TRP A 504 11.35 -7.37 -19.68
C TRP A 504 10.15 -7.39 -20.62
N PHE A 505 9.12 -6.61 -20.30
CA PHE A 505 7.85 -6.61 -21.02
C PHE A 505 7.19 -5.24 -20.97
N VAL A 506 6.49 -4.86 -22.04
CA VAL A 506 5.74 -3.60 -22.09
C VAL A 506 4.36 -3.79 -21.45
N LEU A 507 4.10 -3.00 -20.41
CA LEU A 507 2.79 -2.89 -19.79
C LEU A 507 2.15 -1.56 -20.19
N ALA A 508 1.02 -1.62 -20.90
CA ALA A 508 0.20 -0.47 -21.23
C ALA A 508 -1.02 -0.38 -20.31
N GLY A 509 -1.48 0.84 -20.03
CA GLY A 509 -2.69 1.09 -19.26
C GLY A 509 -3.25 2.49 -19.50
N ALA A 510 -4.20 2.91 -18.68
CA ALA A 510 -4.77 4.24 -18.78
C ALA A 510 -3.72 5.31 -18.45
N ALA A 511 -3.79 6.46 -19.12
CA ALA A 511 -2.94 7.61 -18.83
C ALA A 511 -3.09 8.05 -17.36
N LEU A 512 -1.97 8.16 -16.65
CA LEU A 512 -1.96 8.63 -15.26
C LEU A 512 -2.52 10.06 -15.21
N GLN A 513 -3.39 10.32 -14.24
CA GLN A 513 -3.94 11.66 -13.99
C GLN A 513 -3.12 12.42 -12.93
N LYS A 514 -2.43 11.66 -12.06
CA LYS A 514 -1.59 12.16 -10.97
C LYS A 514 -0.64 11.03 -10.53
N VAL A 515 0.57 11.40 -10.14
CA VAL A 515 1.48 10.51 -9.39
C VAL A 515 1.15 10.66 -7.91
N CYS A 516 0.35 9.74 -7.40
CA CYS A 516 -0.06 9.69 -6.00
C CYS A 516 0.98 9.01 -5.13
N SER A 517 1.75 8.08 -5.68
CA SER A 517 2.83 7.36 -4.98
C SER A 517 3.98 7.04 -5.92
N SER A 518 5.14 6.75 -5.33
CA SER A 518 6.30 6.23 -6.04
C SER A 518 7.08 5.30 -5.12
N PRO A 519 7.53 4.12 -5.60
CA PRO A 519 8.45 3.27 -4.83
C PRO A 519 9.85 3.89 -4.72
N PHE A 520 10.12 4.97 -5.47
CA PHE A 520 11.41 5.63 -5.59
C PHE A 520 11.45 7.01 -4.92
N CYS A 521 10.51 7.32 -4.03
CA CYS A 521 10.50 8.60 -3.29
C CYS A 521 9.86 8.43 -1.92
N ASP A 522 10.30 9.23 -0.94
CA ASP A 522 9.53 9.40 0.29
C ASP A 522 8.12 9.93 -0.01
N GLN A 523 7.13 9.21 0.52
CA GLN A 523 5.73 9.51 0.24
C GLN A 523 5.25 10.81 0.89
N GLY A 524 5.74 11.13 2.09
CA GLY A 524 5.36 12.36 2.79
C GLY A 524 5.81 13.59 2.00
N LEU A 525 7.05 13.54 1.51
CA LEU A 525 7.64 14.56 0.64
C LEU A 525 6.87 14.70 -0.69
N LEU A 526 6.58 13.58 -1.38
CA LEU A 526 5.80 13.61 -2.62
C LEU A 526 4.37 14.16 -2.40
N SER A 527 3.74 13.80 -1.27
CA SER A 527 2.39 14.28 -0.92
C SER A 527 2.39 15.79 -0.67
N LEU A 528 3.40 16.31 0.04
CA LEU A 528 3.61 17.75 0.24
C LEU A 528 3.79 18.49 -1.09
N LEU A 529 4.65 17.95 -1.97
CA LEU A 529 4.89 18.55 -3.29
C LEU A 529 3.60 18.58 -4.13
N ASN A 530 2.84 17.49 -4.14
CA ASN A 530 1.56 17.44 -4.84
C ASN A 530 0.57 18.48 -4.32
N MET A 531 0.44 18.63 -2.99
CA MET A 531 -0.42 19.66 -2.39
C MET A 531 0.01 21.08 -2.81
N ALA A 532 1.32 21.35 -2.81
CA ALA A 532 1.84 22.66 -3.20
C ALA A 532 1.52 23.01 -4.66
N LEU A 533 1.69 22.04 -5.57
CA LEU A 533 1.40 22.22 -7.00
C LEU A 533 -0.11 22.37 -7.28
N GLU A 534 -0.96 21.65 -6.55
CA GLU A 534 -2.42 21.75 -6.67
C GLU A 534 -2.95 23.10 -6.17
N GLU A 535 -2.46 23.59 -5.02
CA GLU A 535 -2.82 24.92 -4.53
C GLU A 535 -2.42 26.03 -5.51
N ARG A 536 -1.22 25.95 -6.11
CA ARG A 536 -0.76 26.89 -7.14
C ARG A 536 -1.71 26.95 -8.34
N ARG A 537 -2.26 25.80 -8.78
CA ARG A 537 -3.21 25.70 -9.90
C ARG A 537 -4.57 26.33 -9.60
N THR A 538 -5.05 26.21 -8.36
CA THR A 538 -6.38 26.74 -7.95
C THR A 538 -6.44 28.26 -7.78
N GLY A 539 -5.33 29.00 -7.95
CA GLY A 539 -5.33 30.47 -7.91
C GLY A 539 -5.52 31.07 -6.50
N VAL A 540 -5.31 30.27 -5.44
CA VAL A 540 -5.48 30.67 -4.04
C VAL A 540 -4.26 31.48 -3.51
N VAL A 541 -3.24 31.65 -4.36
CA VAL A 541 -2.18 32.66 -4.24
C VAL A 541 -2.60 33.85 -5.14
N PRO A 542 -2.63 35.10 -4.63
CA PRO A 542 -3.07 36.24 -5.44
C PRO A 542 -2.23 36.32 -6.71
N ARG A 543 -2.87 36.24 -7.87
CA ARG A 543 -2.25 36.61 -9.14
C ARG A 543 -2.07 38.13 -9.15
N THR A 544 -0.98 38.62 -8.58
CA THR A 544 -0.40 39.85 -9.12
C THR A 544 0.02 39.53 -10.55
N GLY A 545 -0.22 40.45 -11.50
CA GLY A 545 -0.13 40.21 -12.95
C GLY A 545 1.28 39.96 -13.49
N VAL A 546 1.99 38.99 -12.93
CA VAL A 546 3.30 38.54 -13.35
C VAL A 546 3.14 37.22 -14.11
N VAL A 547 3.75 37.19 -15.29
CA VAL A 547 3.91 36.05 -16.21
C VAL A 547 4.29 34.78 -15.42
N PRO A 548 3.84 33.56 -15.81
CA PRO A 548 4.35 32.33 -15.21
C PRO A 548 5.88 32.39 -15.20
N PRO A 549 6.57 31.99 -14.11
CA PRO A 549 8.01 32.11 -14.07
C PRO A 549 8.59 31.34 -15.26
N ALA A 550 9.43 32.03 -16.03
CA ALA A 550 10.35 31.39 -16.96
C ALA A 550 11.26 30.42 -16.19
N GLU A 551 12.02 29.62 -16.93
CA GLU A 551 13.00 28.62 -16.45
C GLU A 551 14.12 29.19 -15.52
N ASP A 552 13.97 30.43 -15.04
CA ASP A 552 14.96 31.32 -14.44
C ASP A 552 14.67 31.73 -12.98
N THR A 553 13.78 31.05 -12.24
CA THR A 553 13.55 31.41 -10.83
C THR A 553 14.74 30.95 -9.97
N VAL A 554 15.67 31.86 -9.73
CA VAL A 554 16.89 31.62 -8.94
C VAL A 554 16.61 31.87 -7.46
N CYS A 555 16.93 30.91 -6.61
CA CYS A 555 16.92 31.11 -5.17
C CYS A 555 18.04 32.09 -4.77
N ALA A 556 17.70 33.20 -4.12
CA ALA A 556 18.65 34.22 -3.68
C ALA A 556 19.70 33.73 -2.65
N TYR A 557 19.48 32.55 -2.06
CA TYR A 557 20.28 32.00 -0.95
C TYR A 557 20.95 30.65 -1.27
N CYS A 558 20.66 30.02 -2.41
CA CYS A 558 21.32 28.79 -2.85
C CYS A 558 22.59 29.12 -3.65
N ALA A 559 23.55 28.20 -3.67
CA ALA A 559 24.67 28.30 -4.60
C ALA A 559 24.13 28.30 -6.05
N ASN A 560 24.43 29.36 -6.80
CA ASN A 560 24.15 29.43 -8.22
C ASN A 560 25.13 28.51 -8.95
N GLU A 561 24.71 27.27 -9.18
CA GLU A 561 25.33 26.38 -10.16
C GLU A 561 24.46 26.33 -11.42
N PRO A 562 24.65 27.28 -12.35
CA PRO A 562 23.94 27.25 -13.61
C PRO A 562 24.34 26.00 -14.41
N ALA A 563 23.42 25.55 -15.27
CA ALA A 563 23.57 24.28 -15.97
C ALA A 563 24.81 24.22 -16.89
N ASP A 564 25.28 25.34 -17.43
CA ASP A 564 26.51 25.47 -18.22
C ASP A 564 27.79 25.23 -17.39
N LEU A 565 27.82 25.67 -16.13
CA LEU A 565 28.94 25.44 -15.22
C LEU A 565 29.05 23.95 -14.88
N VAL A 566 27.92 23.31 -14.60
CA VAL A 566 27.84 21.85 -14.37
C VAL A 566 28.36 21.08 -15.58
N LEU A 567 27.94 21.46 -16.79
CA LEU A 567 28.43 20.85 -18.02
C LEU A 567 29.94 21.01 -18.16
N THR A 568 30.45 22.23 -17.94
CA THR A 568 31.87 22.55 -18.08
C THR A 568 32.70 21.72 -17.11
N GLU A 569 32.29 21.65 -15.84
CA GLU A 569 33.00 20.87 -14.83
C GLU A 569 32.96 19.37 -15.13
N PHE A 570 31.81 18.83 -15.50
CA PHE A 570 31.68 17.41 -15.84
C PHE A 570 32.51 17.03 -17.06
N CYS A 571 32.51 17.86 -18.09
CA CYS A 571 33.31 17.62 -19.30
C CYS A 571 34.82 17.83 -19.09
N SER A 572 35.22 18.53 -18.02
CA SER A 572 36.63 18.76 -17.69
C SER A 572 37.28 17.60 -16.93
N ARG A 573 36.52 16.53 -16.63
CA ARG A 573 37.06 15.36 -15.93
C ARG A 573 37.92 14.51 -16.87
N ASP A 574 39.02 13.98 -16.33
CA ASP A 574 39.97 13.14 -17.09
C ASP A 574 39.34 11.86 -17.68
N ASP A 575 38.21 11.39 -17.12
CA ASP A 575 37.48 10.21 -17.57
C ASP A 575 36.45 10.50 -18.68
N VAL A 576 36.31 11.75 -19.13
CA VAL A 576 35.35 12.16 -20.18
C VAL A 576 36.12 12.56 -21.45
N THR A 577 36.12 11.67 -22.46
CA THR A 577 36.81 11.90 -23.74
C THR A 577 35.95 12.59 -24.79
N SER A 578 34.64 12.42 -24.68
CA SER A 578 33.61 13.05 -25.49
C SER A 578 32.30 13.09 -24.71
N CYS A 579 31.45 14.08 -24.97
CA CYS A 579 30.22 14.30 -24.25
C CYS A 579 29.09 14.66 -25.22
N LEU A 580 28.02 13.87 -25.18
CA LEU A 580 26.76 14.18 -25.85
C LEU A 580 25.77 14.74 -24.83
N VAL A 581 25.20 15.90 -25.12
CA VAL A 581 24.23 16.58 -24.25
C VAL A 581 22.86 16.54 -24.89
N LEU A 582 21.85 16.07 -24.16
CA LEU A 582 20.47 16.09 -24.63
C LEU A 582 19.83 17.47 -24.43
N GLY A 583 19.05 17.90 -25.43
CA GLY A 583 18.47 19.23 -25.48
C GLY A 583 19.37 20.27 -26.16
N GLY A 584 18.75 21.37 -26.61
CA GLY A 584 19.47 22.45 -27.28
C GLY A 584 20.27 23.33 -26.29
N PRO A 585 21.25 24.12 -26.78
CA PRO A 585 22.09 24.98 -25.95
C PRO A 585 21.32 25.94 -25.03
N ALA A 586 20.12 26.38 -25.44
CA ALA A 586 19.26 27.27 -24.66
C ALA A 586 18.82 26.66 -23.32
N LEU A 587 18.54 25.35 -23.26
CA LEU A 587 18.16 24.64 -22.02
C LEU A 587 19.29 24.67 -20.98
N TRP A 588 20.52 24.86 -21.44
CA TRP A 588 21.73 24.79 -20.65
C TRP A 588 22.30 26.17 -20.30
N GLY A 589 21.58 27.25 -20.62
CA GLY A 589 22.05 28.62 -20.37
C GLY A 589 23.23 29.04 -21.26
N ALA A 590 23.58 28.24 -22.28
CA ALA A 590 24.65 28.59 -23.20
C ALA A 590 24.16 29.68 -24.18
N PRO A 591 24.84 30.84 -24.25
CA PRO A 591 24.40 31.92 -25.12
C PRO A 591 24.45 31.48 -26.59
N THR A 592 23.38 31.74 -27.34
CA THR A 592 23.25 31.42 -28.78
C THR A 592 24.30 32.13 -29.66
N SER A 593 25.06 33.08 -29.09
CA SER A 593 26.15 33.84 -29.72
C SER A 593 27.57 33.41 -29.30
N SER A 594 27.73 32.28 -28.60
CA SER A 594 29.04 31.72 -28.22
C SER A 594 29.78 31.08 -29.41
N PRO A 595 31.13 30.96 -29.36
CA PRO A 595 31.87 30.13 -30.33
C PRO A 595 31.30 28.71 -30.38
N PRO A 596 31.41 28.00 -31.53
CA PRO A 596 30.90 26.64 -31.64
C PRO A 596 31.49 25.78 -30.51
N PRO A 597 30.66 24.90 -29.88
CA PRO A 597 31.14 24.04 -28.83
C PRO A 597 32.34 23.23 -29.33
N PRO A 598 33.31 22.93 -28.46
CA PRO A 598 34.48 22.16 -28.85
C PRO A 598 34.04 20.80 -29.44
N PRO A 599 34.82 20.20 -30.36
CA PRO A 599 34.39 19.02 -31.12
C PRO A 599 34.06 17.79 -30.26
N TRP A 600 34.59 17.75 -29.04
CA TRP A 600 34.29 16.73 -28.03
C TRP A 600 32.96 16.95 -27.29
N LEU A 601 32.34 18.13 -27.40
CA LEU A 601 31.03 18.45 -26.84
C LEU A 601 30.00 18.62 -27.96
N GLN A 602 28.99 17.76 -27.98
CA GLN A 602 27.92 17.81 -28.98
C GLN A 602 26.56 17.93 -28.31
N PHE A 603 25.70 18.77 -28.87
CA PHE A 603 24.30 18.84 -28.47
C PHE A 603 23.46 17.97 -29.41
N SER A 604 22.51 17.21 -28.86
CA SER A 604 21.59 16.41 -29.66
C SER A 604 20.68 17.33 -30.49
N PRO A 605 20.48 17.05 -31.79
CA PRO A 605 19.59 17.84 -32.65
C PRO A 605 18.11 17.57 -32.35
N GLU A 606 17.80 16.54 -31.55
CA GLU A 606 16.43 16.18 -31.24
C GLU A 606 15.81 17.10 -30.19
N PRO A 607 14.52 17.45 -30.33
CA PRO A 607 13.81 18.20 -29.30
C PRO A 607 13.74 17.38 -28.02
N HIS A 608 14.29 17.91 -26.94
CA HIS A 608 14.12 17.34 -25.60
C HIS A 608 12.78 17.81 -25.02
N PRO A 609 12.04 16.99 -24.26
CA PRO A 609 10.77 17.42 -23.70
C PRO A 609 10.96 18.66 -22.82
N ALA A 610 10.08 19.65 -23.01
CA ALA A 610 9.96 20.76 -22.09
C ALA A 610 9.64 20.20 -20.70
N VAL A 611 10.44 20.57 -19.70
CA VAL A 611 10.21 20.11 -18.33
C VAL A 611 8.95 20.83 -17.82
N THR A 612 7.82 20.13 -17.76
CA THR A 612 6.55 20.75 -17.38
C THR A 612 6.53 21.08 -15.89
N ASP A 613 6.79 22.35 -15.56
CA ASP A 613 6.83 22.83 -14.19
C ASP A 613 5.45 23.30 -13.70
N GLY A 614 4.51 22.38 -13.47
CA GLY A 614 3.26 22.80 -12.81
C GLY A 614 2.14 21.79 -12.65
N SER A 615 2.42 20.48 -12.75
CA SER A 615 1.38 19.46 -12.58
C SER A 615 1.84 18.38 -11.61
N ALA A 616 0.87 17.77 -10.93
CA ALA A 616 1.08 16.58 -10.10
C ALA A 616 1.32 15.30 -10.93
N LEU A 617 1.52 15.44 -12.27
CA LEU A 617 2.00 14.35 -13.12
C LEU A 617 3.52 14.22 -13.05
N HIS A 618 4.27 15.28 -12.75
CA HIS A 618 5.74 15.25 -12.75
C HIS A 618 6.31 14.65 -14.06
N ASP A 619 6.96 13.49 -14.00
CA ASP A 619 7.50 12.71 -15.13
C ASP A 619 6.50 11.73 -15.76
N ALA A 620 5.24 11.70 -15.33
CA ALA A 620 4.20 10.78 -15.79
C ALA A 620 3.44 11.22 -17.04
N SER A 621 3.80 12.36 -17.64
CA SER A 621 3.18 12.79 -18.89
C SER A 621 3.55 11.84 -20.05
N PRO A 622 2.58 11.28 -20.81
CA PRO A 622 2.87 10.40 -21.93
C PRO A 622 3.83 11.04 -22.95
N ALA A 623 3.63 12.33 -23.24
CA ALA A 623 4.49 13.07 -24.16
C ALA A 623 5.92 13.19 -23.60
N TYR A 624 6.07 13.52 -22.32
CA TYR A 624 7.39 13.61 -21.68
C TYR A 624 8.14 12.28 -21.74
N GLN A 625 7.48 11.17 -21.35
CA GLN A 625 8.10 9.85 -21.32
C GLN A 625 8.54 9.39 -22.71
N ARG A 626 7.70 9.64 -23.73
CA ARG A 626 8.01 9.30 -25.12
C ARG A 626 9.21 10.07 -25.65
N GLU A 627 9.24 11.38 -25.47
CA GLU A 627 10.36 12.20 -25.95
C GLU A 627 11.67 11.88 -25.19
N LEU A 628 11.60 11.68 -23.88
CA LEU A 628 12.77 11.26 -23.09
C LEU A 628 13.35 9.94 -23.61
N LEU A 629 12.51 8.92 -23.81
CA LEU A 629 12.95 7.63 -24.33
C LEU A 629 13.50 7.76 -25.75
N ARG A 630 12.85 8.54 -26.62
CA ARG A 630 13.31 8.80 -27.99
C ARG A 630 14.71 9.42 -28.00
N SER A 631 14.92 10.47 -27.20
CA SER A 631 16.21 11.16 -27.13
C SER A 631 17.33 10.27 -26.57
N VAL A 632 17.03 9.41 -25.60
CA VAL A 632 18.01 8.44 -25.09
C VAL A 632 18.34 7.39 -26.15
N LEU A 633 17.31 6.81 -26.77
CA LEU A 633 17.46 5.75 -27.76
C LEU A 633 18.24 6.19 -29.00
N SER A 634 17.97 7.39 -29.52
CA SER A 634 18.69 7.97 -30.67
C SER A 634 20.14 8.32 -30.37
N SER A 635 20.47 8.52 -29.10
CA SER A 635 21.77 8.99 -28.63
C SER A 635 22.73 7.86 -28.31
N LEU A 636 22.26 6.76 -27.72
CA LEU A 636 23.11 5.62 -27.32
C LEU A 636 24.04 5.12 -28.46
N PRO A 637 23.56 4.92 -29.71
CA PRO A 637 24.44 4.45 -30.80
C PRO A 637 25.47 5.47 -31.28
N ARG A 638 25.30 6.77 -30.93
CA ARG A 638 26.16 7.87 -31.40
C ARG A 638 27.33 8.16 -30.45
N ILE A 639 27.31 7.60 -29.25
CA ILE A 639 28.31 7.87 -28.22
C ILE A 639 29.46 6.87 -28.40
N PRO A 640 30.71 7.33 -28.55
CA PRO A 640 31.84 6.42 -28.66
C PRO A 640 32.08 5.69 -27.33
N GLU A 641 32.79 4.57 -27.38
CA GLU A 641 33.19 3.83 -26.18
C GLU A 641 34.01 4.74 -25.23
N GLY A 642 33.68 4.70 -23.93
CA GLY A 642 34.26 5.59 -22.92
C GLY A 642 33.69 7.02 -22.94
N GLY A 643 32.78 7.36 -23.86
CA GLY A 643 32.13 8.67 -23.91
C GLY A 643 31.15 8.92 -22.76
N ALA A 644 30.61 10.13 -22.70
CA ALA A 644 29.66 10.58 -21.69
C ALA A 644 28.33 11.06 -22.30
N LEU A 645 27.28 10.97 -21.50
CA LEU A 645 25.94 11.44 -21.85
C LEU A 645 25.34 12.26 -20.71
N VAL A 646 24.81 13.42 -21.06
CA VAL A 646 24.13 14.30 -20.12
C VAL A 646 22.64 14.36 -20.46
N VAL A 647 21.80 13.95 -19.51
CA VAL A 647 20.34 13.79 -19.69
C VAL A 647 19.57 14.67 -18.71
N PRO A 648 18.90 15.75 -19.15
CA PRO A 648 17.94 16.47 -18.32
C PRO A 648 16.74 15.58 -17.96
N VAL A 649 16.33 15.59 -16.70
CA VAL A 649 15.13 14.88 -16.25
C VAL A 649 14.28 15.75 -15.32
N SER A 650 12.96 15.64 -15.44
CA SER A 650 12.02 16.30 -14.51
C SER A 650 12.05 15.65 -13.13
N SER A 651 12.05 14.32 -13.10
CA SER A 651 12.16 13.45 -11.92
C SER A 651 12.25 12.01 -12.42
N ALA A 652 12.32 11.03 -11.52
CA ALA A 652 12.16 9.62 -11.82
C ALA A 652 11.14 8.97 -10.87
N PHE A 653 9.97 9.60 -10.70
CA PHE A 653 8.92 9.06 -9.82
C PHE A 653 8.21 7.86 -10.45
N THR A 654 8.11 7.80 -11.78
CA THR A 654 7.45 6.70 -12.49
C THR A 654 8.38 5.54 -12.82
N ARG A 655 7.83 4.33 -12.91
CA ARG A 655 8.56 3.12 -13.35
C ARG A 655 9.09 3.23 -14.77
N VAL A 656 8.43 3.99 -15.65
CA VAL A 656 8.92 4.24 -17.00
C VAL A 656 10.23 5.02 -16.95
N THR A 657 10.26 6.17 -16.25
CA THR A 657 11.49 6.97 -16.15
C THR A 657 12.58 6.23 -15.37
N ALA A 658 12.22 5.50 -14.30
CA ALA A 658 13.16 4.63 -13.60
C ALA A 658 13.74 3.53 -14.51
N GLY A 659 12.93 2.97 -15.42
CA GLY A 659 13.38 2.04 -16.45
C GLY A 659 14.35 2.67 -17.45
N VAL A 660 14.16 3.95 -17.80
CA VAL A 660 15.12 4.70 -18.62
C VAL A 660 16.45 4.87 -17.88
N VAL A 661 16.41 5.23 -16.58
CA VAL A 661 17.61 5.31 -15.75
C VAL A 661 18.32 3.97 -15.64
N LEU A 662 17.59 2.86 -15.48
CA LEU A 662 18.17 1.51 -15.48
C LEU A 662 18.79 1.15 -16.84
N SER A 663 18.15 1.55 -17.95
CA SER A 663 18.69 1.33 -19.29
C SER A 663 20.00 2.08 -19.50
N LEU A 664 20.10 3.32 -19.02
CA LEU A 664 21.36 4.06 -18.96
C LEU A 664 22.37 3.36 -18.05
N HIS A 665 21.95 2.85 -16.89
CA HIS A 665 22.85 2.17 -15.96
C HIS A 665 23.50 0.91 -16.56
N LEU A 666 22.82 0.25 -17.49
CA LEU A 666 23.34 -0.87 -18.26
C LEU A 666 24.35 -0.47 -19.35
N CYS A 667 24.36 0.79 -19.77
CA CYS A 667 25.20 1.31 -20.86
C CYS A 667 26.35 2.21 -20.37
N PHE A 668 26.47 2.51 -19.08
CA PHE A 668 27.48 3.43 -18.55
C PHE A 668 28.17 2.88 -17.31
N GLY A 669 29.48 3.11 -17.23
CA GLY A 669 30.31 2.74 -16.07
C GLY A 669 29.93 3.47 -14.79
N SER A 670 29.36 4.68 -14.91
CA SER A 670 28.77 5.34 -13.75
C SER A 670 27.69 6.35 -14.14
N ILE A 671 26.72 6.53 -13.24
CA ILE A 671 25.72 7.59 -13.32
C ILE A 671 25.73 8.37 -12.01
N SER A 672 25.80 9.69 -12.11
CA SER A 672 25.58 10.62 -11.02
C SER A 672 24.48 11.61 -11.39
N PHE A 673 24.08 12.49 -10.48
CA PHE A 673 23.12 13.54 -10.81
C PHE A 673 23.42 14.85 -10.08
N CYS A 674 22.88 15.93 -10.61
CA CYS A 674 22.86 17.24 -9.97
C CYS A 674 21.56 18.00 -10.28
N CYS A 675 21.27 19.03 -9.49
CA CYS A 675 20.08 19.88 -9.67
C CYS A 675 20.50 21.34 -9.94
N PRO A 676 20.79 21.73 -11.21
CA PRO A 676 21.36 23.04 -11.56
C PRO A 676 20.36 24.19 -11.43
N SER A 677 20.81 25.37 -10.99
CA SER A 677 19.99 26.57 -10.76
C SER A 677 20.63 27.83 -11.35
N PRO A 678 20.03 28.47 -12.38
CA PRO A 678 18.83 28.06 -13.14
C PRO A 678 19.09 26.81 -14.00
N GLY A 679 18.01 26.14 -14.45
CA GLY A 679 18.10 24.94 -15.29
C GLY A 679 17.03 23.88 -15.00
N PRO A 680 17.13 22.70 -15.63
CA PRO A 680 16.18 21.61 -15.42
C PRO A 680 16.16 21.12 -13.95
N PRO A 681 15.07 20.49 -13.48
CA PRO A 681 14.94 20.04 -12.09
C PRO A 681 16.08 19.14 -11.63
N ALA A 682 16.50 18.21 -12.49
CA ALA A 682 17.70 17.41 -12.33
C ALA A 682 18.35 17.09 -13.68
N VAL A 683 19.64 16.75 -13.61
CA VAL A 683 20.47 16.31 -14.72
C VAL A 683 21.16 15.02 -14.32
N LEU A 684 21.05 13.98 -15.15
CA LEU A 684 21.84 12.77 -15.04
C LEU A 684 23.16 12.95 -15.79
N LEU A 685 24.26 12.61 -15.12
CA LEU A 685 25.62 12.68 -15.65
C LEU A 685 26.13 11.25 -15.80
N CYS A 686 26.10 10.73 -17.02
CA CYS A 686 26.49 9.36 -17.34
C CYS A 686 27.90 9.35 -17.94
N ALA A 687 28.82 8.56 -17.37
CA ALA A 687 30.21 8.51 -17.79
C ALA A 687 30.67 7.07 -18.07
N GLY A 688 31.61 6.92 -19.00
CA GLY A 688 32.18 5.63 -19.39
C GLY A 688 31.18 4.77 -20.17
N HIS A 689 30.72 5.27 -21.32
CA HIS A 689 29.81 4.54 -22.20
C HIS A 689 30.40 3.17 -22.58
N ALA A 690 29.61 2.12 -22.37
CA ALA A 690 29.89 0.76 -22.75
C ALA A 690 28.84 0.30 -23.78
N PRO A 691 29.17 -0.67 -24.66
CA PRO A 691 28.20 -1.21 -25.60
C PRO A 691 26.93 -1.69 -24.90
N ALA A 692 25.77 -1.25 -25.40
CA ALA A 692 24.48 -1.66 -24.87
C ALA A 692 24.35 -3.20 -24.86
N PRO A 693 23.82 -3.82 -23.79
CA PRO A 693 23.62 -5.25 -23.75
C PRO A 693 22.76 -5.75 -24.92
N PRO A 694 23.01 -6.97 -25.43
CA PRO A 694 22.23 -7.52 -26.54
C PRO A 694 20.72 -7.49 -26.25
N GLY A 695 19.95 -6.96 -27.20
CA GLY A 695 18.49 -6.88 -27.10
C GLY A 695 17.94 -5.61 -26.44
N LEU A 696 18.75 -4.84 -25.69
CA LEU A 696 18.28 -3.62 -25.01
C LEU A 696 17.74 -2.59 -26.01
N LEU A 697 18.50 -2.25 -27.06
CA LEU A 697 18.08 -1.25 -28.04
C LEU A 697 16.78 -1.64 -28.75
N GLY A 698 16.67 -2.91 -29.19
CA GLY A 698 15.45 -3.41 -29.83
C GLY A 698 14.24 -3.41 -28.88
N LEU A 699 14.45 -3.63 -27.58
CA LEU A 699 13.41 -3.49 -26.57
C LEU A 699 12.95 -2.03 -26.43
N LEU A 700 13.89 -1.08 -26.32
CA LEU A 700 13.57 0.33 -26.22
C LEU A 700 12.85 0.86 -27.48
N GLU A 701 13.24 0.37 -28.67
CA GLU A 701 12.53 0.63 -29.93
C GLU A 701 11.08 0.12 -29.88
N ALA A 702 10.86 -1.11 -29.39
CA ALA A 702 9.53 -1.67 -29.25
C ALA A 702 8.66 -0.87 -28.25
N VAL A 703 9.24 -0.44 -27.12
CA VAL A 703 8.57 0.43 -26.14
C VAL A 703 8.17 1.76 -26.78
N LEU A 704 9.08 2.39 -27.52
CA LEU A 704 8.83 3.67 -28.19
C LEU A 704 7.73 3.55 -29.26
N ALA A 705 7.74 2.45 -30.03
CA ALA A 705 6.69 2.16 -31.00
C ALA A 705 5.32 1.98 -30.33
N GLU A 706 5.28 1.28 -29.19
CA GLU A 706 4.05 1.09 -28.41
C GLU A 706 3.54 2.40 -27.81
N MET A 707 4.42 3.26 -27.28
CA MET A 707 4.06 4.62 -26.85
C MET A 707 3.40 5.42 -28.00
N GLY A 708 3.97 5.33 -29.21
CA GLY A 708 3.41 5.98 -30.40
C GLY A 708 2.10 5.37 -30.90
N ARG A 709 1.84 4.08 -30.62
CA ARG A 709 0.53 3.44 -30.87
C ARG A 709 -0.53 3.97 -29.92
N LEU A 710 -0.25 3.96 -28.62
CA LEU A 710 -1.18 4.38 -27.56
C LEU A 710 -1.57 5.85 -27.67
N GLU A 711 -0.64 6.72 -28.06
CA GLU A 711 -0.91 8.14 -28.27
C GLU A 711 -1.88 8.38 -29.44
N ARG A 712 -1.76 7.59 -30.53
CA ARG A 712 -2.71 7.66 -31.67
C ARG A 712 -4.10 7.16 -31.30
N GLU A 713 -4.18 6.16 -30.43
CA GLU A 713 -5.45 5.62 -29.93
C GLU A 713 -6.12 6.52 -28.89
N GLY A 714 -5.31 7.29 -28.16
CA GLY A 714 -5.77 8.22 -27.13
C GLY A 714 -6.10 7.52 -25.80
N GLY A 715 -5.83 8.21 -24.69
CA GLY A 715 -6.21 7.76 -23.34
C GLY A 715 -5.35 6.65 -22.70
N GLY A 716 -4.42 6.05 -23.45
CA GLY A 716 -3.46 5.06 -22.96
C GLY A 716 -2.03 5.60 -22.80
N GLN A 717 -1.22 4.91 -22.00
CA GLN A 717 0.23 5.12 -21.94
C GLN A 717 0.96 3.83 -21.49
N VAL A 718 2.26 3.76 -21.76
CA VAL A 718 3.12 2.73 -21.15
C VAL A 718 3.28 3.04 -19.66
N LEU A 719 3.05 2.07 -18.80
CA LEU A 719 3.18 2.19 -17.35
C LEU A 719 4.48 1.58 -16.83
N GLN A 720 5.03 0.59 -17.54
CA GLN A 720 6.25 -0.11 -17.18
C GLN A 720 6.83 -0.82 -18.40
N PHE A 721 8.16 -0.90 -18.49
CA PHE A 721 8.84 -1.78 -19.45
C PHE A 721 9.98 -2.62 -18.83
N ALA A 722 10.52 -2.19 -17.68
CA ALA A 722 11.43 -2.98 -16.85
C ALA A 722 10.66 -3.60 -15.67
N PRO A 723 10.85 -4.89 -15.34
CA PRO A 723 10.23 -5.54 -14.19
C PRO A 723 10.48 -4.77 -12.89
N VAL A 724 9.49 -4.74 -11.99
CA VAL A 724 9.63 -3.98 -10.74
C VAL A 724 10.70 -4.59 -9.83
N GLU A 725 10.90 -5.89 -9.92
CA GLU A 725 11.96 -6.65 -9.25
C GLU A 725 13.34 -6.13 -9.65
N ASP A 726 13.52 -5.79 -10.93
CA ASP A 726 14.77 -5.26 -11.47
C ASP A 726 14.97 -3.78 -11.07
N LEU A 727 13.89 -3.00 -11.08
CA LEU A 727 13.90 -1.59 -10.62
C LEU A 727 14.18 -1.46 -9.12
N LEU A 728 13.89 -2.51 -8.34
CA LEU A 728 14.09 -2.56 -6.89
C LEU A 728 15.37 -3.31 -6.47
N LYS A 729 16.24 -3.65 -7.43
CA LYS A 729 17.46 -4.43 -7.21
C LYS A 729 18.70 -3.54 -7.05
N GLY A 730 19.62 -3.96 -6.19
CA GLY A 730 20.95 -3.37 -6.08
C GLY A 730 20.95 -1.93 -5.55
N ALA A 731 21.81 -1.08 -6.12
CA ALA A 731 21.98 0.32 -5.70
C ALA A 731 21.01 1.30 -6.38
N LEU A 732 20.32 0.88 -7.45
CA LEU A 732 19.39 1.71 -8.22
C LEU A 732 18.30 2.36 -7.37
N PRO A 733 17.62 1.67 -6.43
CA PRO A 733 16.52 2.29 -5.69
C PRO A 733 17.00 3.42 -4.80
N VAL A 734 18.14 3.24 -4.14
CA VAL A 734 18.76 4.26 -3.29
C VAL A 734 19.15 5.48 -4.13
N PHE A 735 19.70 5.26 -5.32
CA PHE A 735 20.00 6.33 -6.27
C PHE A 735 18.73 7.11 -6.67
N LEU A 736 17.69 6.41 -7.12
CA LEU A 736 16.43 7.02 -7.55
C LEU A 736 15.75 7.79 -6.40
N ASN A 737 15.76 7.25 -5.19
CA ASN A 737 15.22 7.95 -4.01
C ASN A 737 16.01 9.21 -3.66
N THR A 738 17.33 9.17 -3.76
CA THR A 738 18.17 10.34 -3.51
C THR A 738 17.93 11.43 -4.57
N LEU A 739 17.83 11.04 -5.85
CA LEU A 739 17.46 11.91 -6.97
C LEU A 739 16.10 12.57 -6.75
N ASN A 740 15.07 11.77 -6.51
CA ASN A 740 13.71 12.25 -6.34
C ASN A 740 13.53 13.11 -5.08
N ALA A 741 14.21 12.78 -3.98
CA ALA A 741 14.20 13.62 -2.79
C ALA A 741 14.90 14.97 -3.03
N ALA A 742 15.98 15.02 -3.80
CA ALA A 742 16.62 16.28 -4.20
C ALA A 742 15.68 17.14 -5.05
N VAL A 743 15.06 16.55 -6.09
CA VAL A 743 14.08 17.22 -6.95
C VAL A 743 12.90 17.78 -6.14
N ALA A 744 12.27 16.94 -5.30
CA ALA A 744 11.07 17.33 -4.57
C ALA A 744 11.34 18.43 -3.53
N ARG A 745 12.46 18.33 -2.79
CA ARG A 745 12.88 19.37 -1.83
C ARG A 745 13.12 20.71 -2.51
N ARG A 746 13.91 20.71 -3.59
CA ARG A 746 14.24 21.91 -4.33
C ARG A 746 12.98 22.59 -4.88
N ARG A 747 12.06 21.82 -5.44
CA ARG A 747 10.81 22.35 -5.99
C ARG A 747 9.89 22.92 -4.90
N LEU A 748 9.79 22.26 -3.75
CA LEU A 748 9.09 22.81 -2.58
C LEU A 748 9.71 24.12 -2.10
N HIS A 749 11.04 24.21 -2.09
CA HIS A 749 11.76 25.42 -1.71
C HIS A 749 11.46 26.59 -2.65
N LEU A 750 11.52 26.38 -3.97
CA LEU A 750 11.19 27.43 -4.96
C LEU A 750 9.73 27.88 -4.82
N LEU A 751 8.79 26.96 -4.61
CA LEU A 751 7.37 27.28 -4.37
C LEU A 751 7.16 28.07 -3.06
N LEU A 752 8.00 27.87 -2.04
CA LEU A 752 7.96 28.65 -0.81
C LEU A 752 8.44 30.09 -1.06
N GLN A 753 9.51 30.26 -1.86
CA GLN A 753 10.06 31.58 -2.20
C GLN A 753 9.15 32.41 -3.10
N GLU A 754 8.50 31.80 -4.11
CA GLU A 754 7.49 32.49 -4.93
C GLU A 754 6.41 33.14 -4.07
N ARG A 755 6.07 32.51 -2.93
CA ARG A 755 5.11 33.04 -1.98
C ARG A 755 5.68 34.18 -1.14
N GLU A 756 6.91 34.06 -0.66
CA GLU A 756 7.55 35.08 0.20
C GLU A 756 7.91 36.36 -0.59
N GLY A 757 8.31 36.22 -1.86
CA GLY A 757 8.61 37.36 -2.73
C GLY A 757 7.38 38.07 -3.32
N GLY A 758 6.19 37.50 -3.16
CA GLY A 758 4.91 38.08 -3.58
C GLY A 758 4.10 38.75 -2.45
N ALA A 759 4.65 38.81 -1.23
CA ALA A 759 4.01 39.39 -0.04
C ALA A 759 4.36 40.87 0.16
#